data_AF-A0A560AEP6-F1
#
_entry.id   AF-A0A560AEP6-F1
#
_cell.length_a   1.000
_cell.length_b   1.000
_cell.length_c   1.000
_cell.angle_alpha   90.00
_cell.angle_beta   90.00
_cell.angle_gamma   90.00
#
_symmetry.space_group_name_H-M   'P 1'
#
loop_
_entity.id
_entity.type
_entity.pdbx_description
1 polymer ?
#
loop_
_entity_poly.entity_id
_entity_poly.type
_entity_poly.pdbx_seq_one_letter_code
_entity_poly.pdbx_strand_id
1 'polypeptide(L)'
;MARDIKDSEGSPSHRPALLVDPADAVAWQHAALAARAAGDDLRAITLFVRAARLHGDLETLSRQIGEPLRLAASRALARVQDGAADEAAALLEPLARLVPPQGDLARALGVVRLVQGRDAEAEQLHAVAGSGDCGPEIALRGIARLKADTDFLGTVVIPAHRMEDTIERALGSVAAAARVYRETLRDPRAQVHICVVDDASPDETASRVLRWARAHPEQSVALIANNRNQGAGRSRNIGAAAGLGRYIWFLDADDYFFERHFVLTATALDHTPDAGFVRTGMQFDNIDHEITPAWREASELSYPCNLCVRRVCHDMIGGFPEEAPFHPAVADDVAYGRALHSLFGGVRIAEKTVHYTMRADNALARQRQTMTSGAKPTERATSDSRFVAIEILIQRRIHALKARRDAFLRDGGWTGPPFLTATKGGPGGPVPAAASSEKRDAPRAIDLFAVAREAVQAGQLDRAVAALTRAAAEDPGRTEAWFELGLLAHRLRRDRLALTAFRAVTCLHPGAAAAWCNLGSMLVDADAHAQAAPRLRRALALQPGLTNAQHLLGRANRRLGQDRQGARELERALRLDPMRLDLNADCADAALALGDAAAAAEHARQAVRLGPELYEGHAALAAALESLGCPDTALAAWERAIRCNPGFGEAFTRRALSLLTRRWGPPPAPAPAGGPGRRLASTVLGRNGRFANQLLQYGILRLYAARHGLTLEVPPWLGRHLYDHDDPLPGPALPRVAEKEGEAAVTASLRGEHAAALADRDVSGYFCGDTTPLAPFREEFRALFTPGRHLRPHADAVLGRLRDAGRTVVALHLRRGDFGWGRFWIAPTSWYLSWLETVWPTLDRPLLFIATDDPAEVPAFAAYRPVTGRDLAEPVAGAEFFTDFHVLCHADRVAISNSSFSFVATMLNRSAGGFHRPDPTRGALVPYDPWAAPVLI
;
A
#
# COMPACT_ATOMS: atom_id res chain seq x y z
N MET A 1 8.23 -24.11 42.49
CA MET A 1 7.52 -24.91 43.52
C MET A 1 6.18 -25.32 42.96
N ALA A 2 5.90 -26.62 42.96
CA ALA A 2 4.76 -27.28 42.33
C ALA A 2 3.50 -27.30 43.21
N ARG A 3 2.30 -27.32 42.57
CA ARG A 3 1.02 -27.95 42.99
C ARG A 3 -0.01 -27.70 41.86
N ASP A 4 -0.26 -28.69 41.00
CA ASP A 4 -1.28 -29.76 41.11
C ASP A 4 -2.68 -29.33 40.62
N ILE A 5 -2.97 -29.68 39.36
CA ILE A 5 -4.30 -29.84 38.78
C ILE A 5 -4.63 -31.34 38.89
N LYS A 6 -5.73 -31.68 39.55
CA LYS A 6 -6.32 -33.03 39.53
C LYS A 6 -7.36 -33.10 38.40
N ASP A 7 -7.19 -34.10 37.54
CA ASP A 7 -8.12 -34.51 36.51
C ASP A 7 -9.46 -35.02 37.08
N SER A 8 -10.53 -34.79 36.33
CA SER A 8 -11.71 -35.66 36.32
C SER A 8 -12.30 -35.71 34.91
N GLU A 9 -12.66 -36.93 34.50
CA GLU A 9 -12.72 -37.50 33.15
C GLU A 9 -13.99 -37.16 32.35
N GLY A 10 -13.90 -37.18 31.01
CA GLY A 10 -15.09 -37.31 30.14
C GLY A 10 -14.95 -36.96 28.64
N SER A 11 -14.46 -37.91 27.83
CA SER A 11 -14.60 -38.06 26.35
C SER A 11 -13.52 -37.43 25.41
N PRO A 12 -13.06 -38.15 24.36
CA PRO A 12 -11.77 -37.92 23.72
C PRO A 12 -11.84 -36.83 22.64
N SER A 13 -11.05 -35.77 22.82
CA SER A 13 -10.79 -34.80 21.76
C SER A 13 -9.64 -35.28 20.87
N HIS A 14 -9.89 -35.40 19.56
CA HIS A 14 -8.85 -35.62 18.56
C HIS A 14 -7.92 -34.40 18.49
N ARG A 15 -6.81 -34.43 19.24
CA ARG A 15 -5.58 -33.71 18.91
C ARG A 15 -4.72 -34.62 18.02
N PRO A 16 -4.17 -34.16 16.87
CA PRO A 16 -3.21 -34.97 16.14
C PRO A 16 -1.89 -35.02 16.92
N ALA A 17 -1.56 -36.22 17.39
CA ALA A 17 -0.24 -36.60 17.87
C ALA A 17 0.70 -36.80 16.68
N LEU A 18 1.67 -35.90 16.51
CA LEU A 18 2.91 -35.99 15.72
C LEU A 18 3.81 -34.89 16.33
N LEU A 19 4.95 -35.08 16.99
CA LEU A 19 5.86 -36.20 17.20
C LEU A 19 6.51 -36.00 18.59
N VAL A 20 6.73 -37.07 19.35
CA VAL A 20 7.60 -37.09 20.55
C VAL A 20 8.71 -38.08 20.26
N ASP A 21 9.60 -37.74 19.31
CA ASP A 21 10.85 -38.46 19.08
C ASP A 21 12.01 -37.53 19.47
N PRO A 22 12.88 -37.91 20.43
CA PRO A 22 14.11 -37.19 20.74
C PRO A 22 14.98 -36.87 19.51
N ALA A 23 14.90 -37.66 18.42
CA ALA A 23 15.60 -37.41 17.16
C ALA A 23 15.17 -36.11 16.47
N ASP A 24 13.91 -35.67 16.62
CA ASP A 24 13.42 -34.43 16.03
C ASP A 24 14.05 -33.20 16.69
N ALA A 25 14.30 -33.25 18.00
CA ALA A 25 14.92 -32.15 18.73
C ALA A 25 16.38 -31.92 18.27
N VAL A 26 17.10 -33.02 17.98
CA VAL A 26 18.46 -32.99 17.44
C VAL A 26 18.46 -32.45 16.00
N ALA A 27 17.50 -32.84 15.17
CA ALA A 27 17.36 -32.33 13.80
C ALA A 27 17.10 -30.81 13.79
N TRP A 28 16.23 -30.31 14.69
CA TRP A 28 15.99 -28.87 14.85
C TRP A 28 17.25 -28.14 15.36
N GLN A 29 18.02 -28.73 16.26
CA GLN A 29 19.31 -28.16 16.71
C GLN A 29 20.35 -28.09 15.59
N HIS A 30 20.47 -29.12 14.76
CA HIS A 30 21.38 -29.10 13.61
C HIS A 30 20.96 -28.06 12.57
N ALA A 31 19.66 -27.95 12.29
CA ALA A 31 19.13 -26.92 11.40
C ALA A 31 19.32 -25.49 11.97
N ALA A 32 19.20 -25.33 13.28
CA ALA A 32 19.45 -24.06 13.97
C ALA A 32 20.93 -23.65 13.88
N LEU A 33 21.86 -24.60 14.08
CA LEU A 33 23.30 -24.37 13.92
C LEU A 33 23.67 -24.04 12.47
N ALA A 34 23.05 -24.67 11.49
CA ALA A 34 23.25 -24.37 10.06
C ALA A 34 22.73 -22.97 9.69
N ALA A 35 21.53 -22.58 10.17
CA ALA A 35 20.99 -21.24 9.97
C ALA A 35 21.89 -20.17 10.62
N ARG A 36 22.43 -20.47 11.80
CA ARG A 36 23.41 -19.61 12.49
C ARG A 36 24.71 -19.46 11.69
N ALA A 37 25.24 -20.55 11.13
CA ALA A 37 26.44 -20.50 10.28
C ALA A 37 26.21 -19.66 8.99
N ALA A 38 24.97 -19.60 8.52
CA ALA A 38 24.56 -18.77 7.38
C ALA A 38 24.23 -17.30 7.76
N GLY A 39 24.33 -16.92 9.04
CA GLY A 39 24.03 -15.57 9.51
C GLY A 39 22.54 -15.22 9.63
N ASP A 40 21.64 -16.21 9.56
CA ASP A 40 20.19 -16.03 9.69
C ASP A 40 19.76 -16.22 11.16
N ASP A 41 20.01 -15.18 11.96
CA ASP A 41 19.82 -15.20 13.42
C ASP A 41 18.36 -15.44 13.83
N LEU A 42 17.39 -14.88 13.09
CA LEU A 42 15.96 -15.04 13.38
C LEU A 42 15.51 -16.49 13.16
N ARG A 43 15.95 -17.11 12.06
CA ARG A 43 15.67 -18.51 11.78
C ARG A 43 16.38 -19.42 12.76
N ALA A 44 17.64 -19.15 13.08
CA ALA A 44 18.39 -19.90 14.08
C ALA A 44 17.68 -19.90 15.44
N ILE A 45 17.29 -18.73 15.95
CA ILE A 45 16.57 -18.59 17.23
C ILE A 45 15.20 -19.29 17.18
N THR A 46 14.46 -19.17 16.07
CA THR A 46 13.17 -19.86 15.88
C THR A 46 13.32 -21.38 15.99
N LEU A 47 14.38 -21.93 15.37
CA LEU A 47 14.64 -23.37 15.35
C LEU A 47 15.14 -23.87 16.72
N PHE A 48 15.99 -23.09 17.42
CA PHE A 48 16.37 -23.40 18.80
C PHE A 48 15.17 -23.38 19.76
N VAL A 49 14.26 -22.40 19.65
CA VAL A 49 13.03 -22.35 20.46
C VAL A 49 12.12 -23.55 20.17
N ARG A 50 12.05 -24.01 18.91
CA ARG A 50 11.31 -25.24 18.56
C ARG A 50 11.94 -26.50 19.13
N ALA A 51 13.27 -26.62 19.05
CA ALA A 51 13.99 -27.73 19.68
C ALA A 51 13.75 -27.76 21.19
N ALA A 52 13.88 -26.62 21.86
CA ALA A 52 13.69 -26.50 23.30
C ALA A 52 12.27 -26.81 23.77
N ARG A 53 11.25 -26.53 22.95
CA ARG A 53 9.87 -26.96 23.24
C ARG A 53 9.67 -28.47 23.20
N LEU A 54 10.52 -29.20 22.48
CA LEU A 54 10.47 -30.66 22.39
C LEU A 54 11.24 -31.34 23.54
N HIS A 55 12.42 -30.83 23.91
CA HIS A 55 13.25 -31.45 24.95
C HIS A 55 13.15 -30.78 26.34
N GLY A 56 12.50 -29.63 26.47
CA GLY A 56 12.21 -28.95 27.74
C GLY A 56 13.41 -28.30 28.45
N ASP A 57 14.61 -28.36 27.88
CA ASP A 57 15.84 -27.81 28.48
C ASP A 57 16.02 -26.33 28.11
N LEU A 58 15.42 -25.47 28.94
CA LEU A 58 15.47 -24.01 28.81
C LEU A 58 16.87 -23.43 29.10
N GLU A 59 17.71 -24.14 29.84
CA GLU A 59 19.08 -23.69 30.17
C GLU A 59 19.98 -23.83 28.93
N THR A 60 19.85 -24.94 28.21
CA THR A 60 20.50 -25.14 26.92
C THR A 60 19.99 -24.17 25.84
N LEU A 61 18.68 -23.89 25.81
CA LEU A 61 18.13 -22.86 24.93
C LEU A 61 18.79 -21.50 25.16
N SER A 62 18.88 -21.07 26.43
CA SER A 62 19.45 -19.77 26.81
C SER A 62 20.89 -19.62 26.33
N ARG A 63 21.72 -20.67 26.48
CA ARG A 63 23.09 -20.70 25.94
C ARG A 63 23.14 -20.66 24.41
N GLN A 64 22.22 -21.34 23.73
CA GLN A 64 22.20 -21.45 22.26
C GLN A 64 21.78 -20.14 21.57
N ILE A 65 20.88 -19.36 22.19
CA ILE A 65 20.34 -18.11 21.60
C ILE A 65 21.08 -16.84 22.05
N GLY A 66 21.90 -16.91 23.11
CA GLY A 66 22.53 -15.73 23.70
C GLY A 66 23.41 -14.94 22.72
N GLU A 67 24.28 -15.62 21.98
CA GLU A 67 25.18 -14.96 21.02
C GLU A 67 24.44 -14.42 19.77
N PRO A 68 23.52 -15.17 19.12
CA PRO A 68 22.67 -14.62 18.06
C PRO A 68 21.84 -13.39 18.49
N LEU A 69 21.27 -13.41 19.70
CA LEU A 69 20.53 -12.28 20.23
C LEU A 69 21.41 -11.04 20.42
N ARG A 70 22.63 -11.22 20.94
CA ARG A 70 23.60 -10.13 21.10
C ARG A 70 24.02 -9.53 19.75
N LEU A 71 24.21 -10.35 18.72
CA LEU A 71 24.56 -9.89 17.37
C LEU A 71 23.42 -9.13 16.70
N ALA A 72 22.18 -9.63 16.82
CA ALA A 72 20.98 -8.95 16.33
C ALA A 72 20.76 -7.60 17.04
N ALA A 73 20.96 -7.56 18.36
CA ALA A 73 20.93 -6.33 19.16
C ALA A 73 21.98 -5.31 18.67
N SER A 74 23.23 -5.75 18.44
CA SER A 74 24.30 -4.88 17.94
C SER A 74 24.00 -4.31 16.55
N ARG A 75 23.48 -5.12 15.62
CA ARG A 75 23.08 -4.66 14.28
C ARG A 75 21.93 -3.66 14.33
N ALA A 76 20.94 -3.90 15.18
CA ALA A 76 19.83 -2.97 15.37
C ALA A 76 20.32 -1.63 15.95
N LEU A 77 21.24 -1.65 16.91
CA LEU A 77 21.83 -0.42 17.46
C LEU A 77 22.67 0.35 16.42
N ALA A 78 23.37 -0.34 15.51
CA ALA A 78 24.04 0.33 14.39
C ALA A 78 23.02 1.05 13.47
N ARG A 79 21.88 0.43 13.20
CA ARG A 79 20.78 1.09 12.43
C ARG A 79 20.19 2.29 13.14
N VAL A 80 20.11 2.27 14.47
CA VAL A 80 19.72 3.45 15.26
C VAL A 80 20.73 4.58 15.09
N GLN A 81 22.04 4.29 15.08
CA GLN A 81 23.08 5.29 14.83
C GLN A 81 23.00 5.91 13.43
N ASP A 82 22.54 5.14 12.45
CA ASP A 82 22.28 5.61 11.07
C ASP A 82 20.96 6.38 10.92
N GLY A 83 20.21 6.59 12.01
CA GLY A 83 18.91 7.27 12.00
C GLY A 83 17.74 6.40 11.53
N ALA A 84 17.92 5.08 11.39
CA ALA A 84 16.92 4.12 10.91
C ALA A 84 16.26 3.34 12.08
N ALA A 85 15.61 4.05 13.00
CA ALA A 85 15.03 3.45 14.21
C ALA A 85 13.91 2.43 13.92
N ASP A 86 13.12 2.62 12.85
CA ASP A 86 12.06 1.68 12.47
C ASP A 86 12.62 0.39 11.84
N GLU A 87 13.74 0.48 11.12
CA GLU A 87 14.46 -0.70 10.64
C GLU A 87 15.08 -1.46 11.81
N ALA A 88 15.63 -0.75 12.79
CA ALA A 88 16.11 -1.35 14.03
C ALA A 88 14.99 -2.07 14.81
N ALA A 89 13.79 -1.48 14.86
CA ALA A 89 12.60 -2.13 15.44
C ALA A 89 12.21 -3.40 14.67
N ALA A 90 12.20 -3.34 13.33
CA ALA A 90 11.86 -4.47 12.49
C ALA A 90 12.81 -5.68 12.67
N LEU A 91 14.05 -5.45 13.07
CA LEU A 91 15.02 -6.49 13.41
C LEU A 91 14.74 -7.14 14.77
N LEU A 92 14.36 -6.35 15.79
CA LEU A 92 14.25 -6.83 17.18
C LEU A 92 12.84 -7.32 17.56
N GLU A 93 11.80 -6.80 16.93
CA GLU A 93 10.40 -7.07 17.30
C GLU A 93 9.92 -8.50 16.98
N PRO A 94 10.36 -9.15 15.89
CA PRO A 94 10.16 -10.58 15.70
C PRO A 94 10.84 -11.44 16.78
N LEU A 95 12.02 -11.03 17.25
CA LEU A 95 12.78 -11.75 18.28
C LEU A 95 12.09 -11.63 19.65
N ALA A 96 11.61 -10.44 20.00
CA ALA A 96 10.85 -10.19 21.24
C ALA A 96 9.51 -10.96 21.32
N ARG A 97 8.97 -11.41 20.18
CA ARG A 97 7.79 -12.30 20.14
C ARG A 97 8.14 -13.77 20.38
N LEU A 98 9.38 -14.16 20.13
CA LEU A 98 9.86 -15.54 20.26
C LEU A 98 10.47 -15.81 21.63
N VAL A 99 11.16 -14.81 22.20
CA VAL A 99 11.87 -14.89 23.46
C VAL A 99 11.52 -13.65 24.29
N PRO A 100 11.17 -13.79 25.58
CA PRO A 100 10.92 -12.65 26.45
C PRO A 100 12.12 -11.69 26.44
N PRO A 101 11.91 -10.38 26.21
CA PRO A 101 13.01 -9.43 26.18
C PRO A 101 13.67 -9.33 27.56
N GLN A 102 14.93 -9.75 27.64
CA GLN A 102 15.81 -9.63 28.81
C GLN A 102 17.23 -9.27 28.35
N GLY A 103 18.07 -8.77 29.27
CA GLY A 103 19.48 -8.48 28.99
C GLY A 103 19.70 -7.57 27.78
N ASP A 104 20.55 -7.98 26.85
CA ASP A 104 20.93 -7.19 25.66
C ASP A 104 19.77 -6.94 24.69
N LEU A 105 18.82 -7.88 24.56
CA LEU A 105 17.64 -7.71 23.71
C LEU A 105 16.71 -6.63 24.27
N ALA A 106 16.47 -6.66 25.58
CA ALA A 106 15.68 -5.64 26.27
C ALA A 106 16.36 -4.26 26.20
N ARG A 107 17.69 -4.22 26.38
CA ARG A 107 18.48 -2.97 26.28
C ARG A 107 18.41 -2.36 24.88
N ALA A 108 18.63 -3.16 23.83
CA ALA A 108 18.57 -2.67 22.45
C ALA A 108 17.16 -2.25 22.05
N LEU A 109 16.13 -3.01 22.42
CA LEU A 109 14.75 -2.65 22.14
C LEU A 109 14.34 -1.39 22.93
N GLY A 110 14.80 -1.23 24.17
CA GLY A 110 14.59 -0.03 24.97
C GLY A 110 15.20 1.22 24.33
N VAL A 111 16.42 1.14 23.78
CA VAL A 111 17.04 2.23 23.00
C VAL A 111 16.22 2.58 21.77
N VAL A 112 15.78 1.57 21.01
CA VAL A 112 14.91 1.79 19.84
C VAL A 112 13.61 2.47 20.25
N ARG A 113 12.97 2.05 21.34
CA ARG A 113 11.74 2.65 21.85
C ARG A 113 11.94 4.08 22.33
N LEU A 114 13.08 4.38 22.96
CA LEU A 114 13.42 5.74 23.38
C LEU A 114 13.59 6.68 22.18
N VAL A 115 14.29 6.24 21.13
CA VAL A 115 14.45 7.02 19.88
C VAL A 115 13.12 7.19 19.14
N GLN A 116 12.19 6.24 19.29
CA GLN A 116 10.82 6.33 18.77
C GLN A 116 9.86 7.14 19.66
N GLY A 117 10.31 7.73 20.77
CA GLY A 117 9.46 8.50 21.69
C GLY A 117 8.47 7.65 22.50
N ARG A 118 8.75 6.35 22.70
CA ARG A 118 7.93 5.40 23.46
C ARG A 118 8.51 5.19 24.86
N ASP A 119 8.60 6.27 25.63
CA ASP A 119 9.29 6.33 26.94
C ASP A 119 8.81 5.26 27.93
N ALA A 120 7.50 5.06 28.06
CA ALA A 120 6.94 4.09 29.00
C ALA A 120 7.33 2.63 28.67
N GLU A 121 7.45 2.31 27.39
CA GLU A 121 7.90 0.99 26.96
C GLU A 121 9.41 0.83 27.10
N ALA A 122 10.16 1.91 26.84
CA ALA A 122 11.60 1.93 27.10
C ALA A 122 11.90 1.70 28.59
N GLU A 123 11.09 2.28 29.49
CA GLU A 123 11.18 2.10 30.94
C GLU A 123 10.87 0.66 31.39
N GLN A 124 9.79 0.06 30.85
CA GLN A 124 9.45 -1.35 31.12
C GLN A 124 10.53 -2.32 30.63
N LEU A 125 11.07 -2.08 29.43
CA LEU A 125 12.15 -2.88 28.85
C LEU A 125 13.46 -2.70 29.62
N HIS A 126 13.73 -1.50 30.12
CA HIS A 126 14.88 -1.25 30.98
C HIS A 126 14.80 -2.00 32.30
N ALA A 127 13.62 -2.04 32.94
CA ALA A 127 13.42 -2.76 34.20
C ALA A 127 13.76 -4.26 34.12
N VAL A 128 13.66 -4.87 32.93
CA VAL A 128 13.98 -6.28 32.67
C VAL A 128 15.36 -6.50 32.01
N ALA A 129 16.12 -5.44 31.73
CA ALA A 129 17.43 -5.51 31.09
C ALA A 129 18.60 -5.79 32.07
N GLY A 130 18.39 -5.63 33.38
CA GLY A 130 19.39 -5.84 34.43
C GLY A 130 20.31 -4.64 34.68
N SER A 131 20.81 -4.51 35.92
CA SER A 131 21.56 -3.34 36.40
C SER A 131 22.98 -3.28 35.83
N GLY A 132 23.21 -2.37 34.89
CA GLY A 132 24.54 -1.97 34.43
C GLY A 132 24.44 -0.56 33.85
N ASP A 133 25.19 0.37 34.45
CA ASP A 133 25.19 1.79 34.07
C ASP A 133 25.40 1.95 32.56
N CYS A 134 24.35 2.35 31.84
CA CYS A 134 24.38 2.57 30.40
C CYS A 134 23.86 3.97 30.04
N GLY A 135 24.37 4.55 28.94
CA GLY A 135 24.00 5.91 28.48
C GLY A 135 22.49 6.23 28.43
N PRO A 136 21.60 5.28 28.05
CA PRO A 136 20.14 5.45 28.13
C PRO A 136 19.61 5.68 29.55
N GLU A 137 20.22 5.09 30.57
CA GLU A 137 19.86 5.29 31.98
C GLU A 137 20.24 6.70 32.45
N ILE A 138 21.36 7.24 31.98
CA ILE A 138 21.76 8.63 32.22
C ILE A 138 20.80 9.60 31.53
N ALA A 139 20.39 9.31 30.29
CA ALA A 139 19.43 10.13 29.54
C ALA A 139 18.02 10.10 30.16
N LEU A 140 17.52 8.91 30.51
CA LEU A 140 16.24 8.72 31.19
C LEU A 140 16.24 9.33 32.59
N ARG A 141 17.32 9.18 33.37
CA ARG A 141 17.48 9.87 34.66
C ARG A 141 17.60 11.38 34.47
N GLY A 142 18.24 11.88 33.42
CA GLY A 142 18.31 13.31 33.11
C GLY A 142 16.94 13.90 32.78
N ILE A 143 16.16 13.21 31.94
CA ILE A 143 14.79 13.59 31.57
C ILE A 143 13.84 13.45 32.76
N ALA A 144 13.91 12.35 33.51
CA ALA A 144 13.10 12.12 34.70
C ALA A 144 13.44 13.09 35.83
N ARG A 145 14.72 13.44 36.02
CA ARG A 145 15.17 14.43 37.00
C ARG A 145 14.74 15.84 36.61
N LEU A 146 14.80 16.23 35.33
CA LEU A 146 14.20 17.49 34.86
C LEU A 146 12.67 17.51 35.05
N LYS A 147 11.98 16.39 34.77
CA LYS A 147 10.52 16.23 34.98
C LYS A 147 10.14 16.23 36.47
N ALA A 148 11.01 15.73 37.35
CA ALA A 148 10.77 15.64 38.79
C ALA A 148 11.14 16.92 39.56
N ASP A 149 12.19 17.63 39.12
CA ASP A 149 12.70 18.82 39.79
C ASP A 149 12.01 20.13 39.30
N THR A 150 11.20 20.09 38.23
CA THR A 150 10.55 21.29 37.67
C THR A 150 9.15 20.97 37.12
N ASP A 151 8.10 21.51 37.76
CA ASP A 151 6.71 21.39 37.30
C ASP A 151 6.45 22.37 36.14
N PHE A 152 6.79 21.94 34.92
CA PHE A 152 6.56 22.74 33.72
C PHE A 152 5.07 22.81 33.39
N LEU A 153 4.56 24.04 33.30
CA LEU A 153 3.20 24.34 32.85
C LEU A 153 2.93 23.76 31.46
N GLY A 154 3.92 23.79 30.57
CA GLY A 154 3.80 23.25 29.24
C GLY A 154 5.04 23.47 28.39
N THR A 155 4.96 23.05 27.14
CA THR A 155 6.02 23.22 26.14
C THR A 155 5.48 23.98 24.94
N VAL A 156 6.22 25.01 24.50
CA VAL A 156 6.00 25.64 23.20
C VAL A 156 6.96 25.01 22.19
N VAL A 157 6.41 24.42 21.14
CA VAL A 157 7.16 23.82 20.05
C VAL A 157 7.22 24.80 18.87
N ILE A 158 8.44 25.13 18.45
CA ILE A 158 8.71 26.10 17.39
C ILE A 158 9.46 25.41 16.24
N PRO A 159 8.79 24.98 15.17
CA PRO A 159 9.46 24.51 13.96
C PRO A 159 10.10 25.71 13.24
N ALA A 160 11.37 25.58 12.82
CA ALA A 160 12.11 26.66 12.18
C ALA A 160 12.85 26.15 10.94
N HIS A 161 12.69 26.85 9.81
CA HIS A 161 13.49 26.66 8.61
C HIS A 161 13.66 28.01 7.91
N ARG A 162 14.88 28.55 7.87
CA ARG A 162 15.20 29.88 7.29
C ARG A 162 14.47 31.04 7.98
N MET A 163 14.65 31.15 9.30
CA MET A 163 13.88 32.04 10.18
C MET A 163 14.77 32.99 10.98
N GLU A 164 15.98 33.28 10.49
CA GLU A 164 16.94 34.12 11.22
C GLU A 164 16.39 35.50 11.58
N ASP A 165 15.51 36.08 10.74
CA ASP A 165 14.94 37.41 10.92
C ASP A 165 13.79 37.48 11.94
N THR A 166 13.13 36.36 12.24
CA THR A 166 11.89 36.35 13.03
C THR A 166 11.95 35.53 14.31
N ILE A 167 12.89 34.56 14.39
CA ILE A 167 12.92 33.58 15.48
C ILE A 167 13.05 34.21 16.87
N GLU A 168 13.84 35.28 17.03
CA GLU A 168 14.01 35.95 18.33
C GLU A 168 12.71 36.65 18.80
N ARG A 169 11.89 37.14 17.87
CA ARG A 169 10.58 37.73 18.18
C ARG A 169 9.60 36.67 18.68
N ALA A 170 9.58 35.50 18.04
CA ALA A 170 8.77 34.36 18.48
C ALA A 170 9.16 33.95 19.91
N LEU A 171 10.47 33.77 20.17
CA LEU A 171 11.01 33.44 21.50
C LEU A 171 10.66 34.49 22.56
N GLY A 172 10.84 35.78 22.24
CA GLY A 172 10.49 36.89 23.12
C GLY A 172 9.00 36.92 23.49
N SER A 173 8.12 36.61 22.55
CA SER A 173 6.67 36.57 22.80
C SER A 173 6.26 35.45 23.77
N VAL A 174 6.92 34.28 23.67
CA VAL A 174 6.71 33.16 24.60
C VAL A 174 7.18 33.54 26.00
N ALA A 175 8.36 34.15 26.12
CA ALA A 175 8.87 34.64 27.39
C ALA A 175 7.93 35.68 28.05
N ALA A 176 7.39 36.61 27.26
CA ALA A 176 6.44 37.62 27.73
C ALA A 176 5.11 37.00 28.21
N ALA A 177 4.54 36.07 27.44
CA ALA A 177 3.32 35.39 27.83
C ALA A 177 3.49 34.51 29.08
N ALA A 178 4.65 33.85 29.23
CA ALA A 178 4.99 33.08 30.44
C ALA A 178 5.13 33.98 31.66
N ARG A 179 5.73 35.17 31.51
CA ARG A 179 5.82 36.17 32.57
C ARG A 179 4.44 36.63 33.02
N VAL A 180 3.56 37.02 32.09
CA VAL A 180 2.20 37.46 32.40
C VAL A 180 1.37 36.35 33.06
N TYR A 181 1.58 35.08 32.67
CA TYR A 181 0.98 33.95 33.38
C TYR A 181 1.36 33.90 34.87
N ARG A 182 2.67 33.94 35.16
CA ARG A 182 3.18 33.92 36.53
C ARG A 182 2.65 35.08 37.37
N GLU A 183 2.65 36.28 36.80
CA GLU A 183 2.15 37.49 37.47
C GLU A 183 0.65 37.42 37.74
N THR A 184 -0.14 36.96 36.77
CA THR A 184 -1.60 36.92 36.86
C THR A 184 -2.10 35.88 37.85
N LEU A 185 -1.54 34.65 37.82
CA LEU A 185 -1.96 33.57 38.70
C LEU A 185 -1.17 33.49 40.01
N ARG A 186 -0.21 34.40 40.23
CA ARG A 186 0.67 34.43 41.41
C ARG A 186 1.40 33.10 41.63
N ASP A 187 1.77 32.43 40.55
CA ASP A 187 2.55 31.20 40.56
C ASP A 187 3.97 31.49 40.06
N PRO A 188 4.92 31.83 40.95
CA PRO A 188 6.28 32.16 40.56
C PRO A 188 7.07 30.93 40.08
N ARG A 189 6.56 29.71 40.26
CA ARG A 189 7.23 28.46 39.88
C ARG A 189 6.80 27.94 38.52
N ALA A 190 5.70 28.46 37.96
CA ALA A 190 5.23 28.08 36.63
C ALA A 190 6.27 28.42 35.54
N GLN A 191 6.92 27.38 35.01
CA GLN A 191 7.86 27.48 33.90
C GLN A 191 7.24 26.96 32.61
N VAL A 192 7.61 27.57 31.49
CA VAL A 192 7.27 27.11 30.14
C VAL A 192 8.57 26.69 29.47
N HIS A 193 8.61 25.46 28.97
CA HIS A 193 9.74 24.96 28.20
C HIS A 193 9.59 25.39 26.75
N ILE A 194 10.65 25.90 26.14
CA ILE A 194 10.70 26.27 24.72
C ILE A 194 11.51 25.22 23.99
N CYS A 195 10.90 24.52 23.03
CA CYS A 195 11.57 23.55 22.19
C CYS A 195 11.58 24.05 20.74
N VAL A 196 12.75 24.48 20.27
CA VAL A 196 12.96 24.87 18.87
C VAL A 196 13.47 23.67 18.10
N VAL A 197 12.81 23.37 16.97
CA VAL A 197 13.25 22.33 16.04
C VAL A 197 13.71 23.00 14.75
N ASP A 198 15.02 23.11 14.58
CA ASP A 198 15.66 23.62 13.37
C ASP A 198 15.66 22.53 12.30
N ASP A 199 14.83 22.70 11.28
CA ASP A 199 14.58 21.72 10.24
C ASP A 199 15.56 21.87 9.08
N ALA A 200 16.85 21.77 9.41
CA ALA A 200 17.99 21.98 8.52
C ALA A 200 18.03 23.38 7.89
N SER A 201 18.03 24.43 8.73
CA SER A 201 18.19 25.79 8.22
C SER A 201 19.59 26.00 7.63
N PRO A 202 19.71 26.57 6.42
CA PRO A 202 20.99 26.95 5.84
C PRO A 202 21.53 28.30 6.33
N ASP A 203 20.79 29.01 7.19
CA ASP A 203 21.06 30.37 7.66
C ASP A 203 21.41 30.42 9.17
N GLU A 204 21.42 31.59 9.80
CA GLU A 204 21.79 31.72 11.22
C GLU A 204 20.69 31.34 12.23
N THR A 205 19.57 30.75 11.80
CA THR A 205 18.42 30.45 12.68
C THR A 205 18.84 29.72 13.97
N ALA A 206 19.51 28.58 13.86
CA ALA A 206 19.97 27.78 14.99
C ALA A 206 20.94 28.57 15.91
N SER A 207 21.86 29.32 15.32
CA SER A 207 22.83 30.15 16.05
C SER A 207 22.16 31.28 16.83
N ARG A 208 21.12 31.91 16.27
CA ARG A 208 20.33 32.95 16.95
C ARG A 208 19.55 32.40 18.15
N VAL A 209 18.94 31.21 18.01
CA VAL A 209 18.27 30.54 19.14
C VAL A 209 19.24 30.30 20.29
N LEU A 210 20.44 29.77 20.01
CA LEU A 210 21.45 29.54 21.04
C LEU A 210 21.93 30.83 21.70
N ARG A 211 22.13 31.91 20.93
CA ARG A 211 22.50 33.23 21.47
C ARG A 211 21.40 33.78 22.37
N TRP A 212 20.15 33.72 21.91
CA TRP A 212 18.99 34.17 22.68
C TRP A 212 18.83 33.39 23.98
N ALA A 213 18.96 32.05 23.95
CA ALA A 213 18.86 31.19 25.13
C ALA A 213 19.95 31.50 26.17
N ARG A 214 21.18 31.78 25.72
CA ARG A 214 22.27 32.21 26.63
C ARG A 214 22.01 33.57 27.27
N ALA A 215 21.33 34.47 26.57
CA ALA A 215 20.95 35.79 27.09
C ALA A 215 19.75 35.74 28.05
N HIS A 216 18.98 34.64 28.05
CA HIS A 216 17.78 34.45 28.88
C HIS A 216 17.91 33.14 29.69
N PRO A 217 18.88 33.03 30.62
CA PRO A 217 19.13 31.81 31.39
C PRO A 217 17.98 31.42 32.32
N GLU A 218 17.04 32.33 32.57
CA GLU A 218 15.80 32.07 33.31
C GLU A 218 14.76 31.28 32.48
N GLN A 219 14.94 31.17 31.16
CA GLN A 219 14.07 30.42 30.28
C GLN A 219 14.65 29.05 29.98
N SER A 220 13.79 28.02 30.01
CA SER A 220 14.17 26.67 29.61
C SER A 220 14.07 26.55 28.09
N VAL A 221 15.19 26.48 27.38
CA VAL A 221 15.23 26.38 25.91
C VAL A 221 15.99 25.13 25.48
N ALA A 222 15.37 24.32 24.62
CA ALA A 222 16.00 23.23 23.89
C ALA A 222 16.04 23.56 22.39
N LEU A 223 17.16 23.21 21.74
CA LEU A 223 17.31 23.28 20.29
C LEU A 223 17.59 21.87 19.77
N ILE A 224 16.75 21.40 18.85
CA ILE A 224 16.91 20.13 18.13
C ILE A 224 17.16 20.49 16.66
N ALA A 225 18.22 19.95 16.06
CA ALA A 225 18.57 20.25 14.68
C ALA A 225 18.48 18.99 13.80
N ASN A 226 17.69 19.08 12.74
CA ASN A 226 17.62 18.05 11.70
C ASN A 226 18.74 18.25 10.67
N ASN A 227 19.21 17.15 10.09
CA ASN A 227 20.22 17.17 9.03
C ASN A 227 19.64 17.39 7.61
N ARG A 228 18.32 17.27 7.46
CA ARG A 228 17.56 17.49 6.23
C ARG A 228 16.21 18.09 6.59
N ASN A 229 15.65 18.92 5.73
CA ASN A 229 14.31 19.49 5.91
C ASN A 229 13.26 18.37 5.77
N GLN A 230 12.47 18.16 6.82
CA GLN A 230 11.46 17.10 6.90
C GLN A 230 10.02 17.64 7.02
N GLY A 231 9.84 18.95 7.02
CA GLY A 231 8.56 19.65 7.09
C GLY A 231 8.09 19.99 8.51
N ALA A 232 7.19 20.97 8.60
CA ALA A 232 6.72 21.54 9.85
C ALA A 232 5.98 20.52 10.75
N GLY A 233 5.09 19.68 10.20
CA GLY A 233 4.37 18.67 10.99
C GLY A 233 5.29 17.69 11.71
N ARG A 234 6.31 17.15 11.02
CA ARG A 234 7.30 16.27 11.63
C ARG A 234 8.15 17.00 12.67
N SER A 235 8.57 18.23 12.37
CA SER A 235 9.29 19.07 13.34
C SER A 235 8.46 19.35 14.60
N ARG A 236 7.15 19.55 14.47
CA ARG A 236 6.23 19.70 15.60
C ARG A 236 6.11 18.41 16.42
N ASN A 237 6.08 17.23 15.78
CA ASN A 237 6.10 15.94 16.48
C ASN A 237 7.39 15.72 17.26
N ILE A 238 8.55 16.02 16.66
CA ILE A 238 9.86 15.91 17.32
C ILE A 238 9.92 16.80 18.57
N GLY A 239 9.51 18.07 18.43
CA GLY A 239 9.52 19.00 19.57
C GLY A 239 8.49 18.64 20.64
N ALA A 240 7.33 18.11 20.25
CA ALA A 240 6.32 17.63 21.19
C ALA A 240 6.84 16.41 21.97
N ALA A 241 7.52 15.47 21.33
CA ALA A 241 8.12 14.30 21.96
C ALA A 241 9.23 14.69 22.95
N ALA A 242 10.03 15.71 22.64
CA ALA A 242 11.05 16.25 23.54
C ALA A 242 10.50 17.18 24.64
N GLY A 243 9.21 17.52 24.60
CA GLY A 243 8.61 18.48 25.50
C GLY A 243 8.43 17.97 26.93
N LEU A 244 8.44 18.91 27.89
CA LEU A 244 8.56 18.63 29.32
C LEU A 244 7.29 18.95 30.14
N GLY A 245 6.33 19.70 29.58
CA GLY A 245 5.18 20.17 30.36
C GLY A 245 3.84 19.52 30.03
N ARG A 246 2.84 19.78 30.90
CA ARG A 246 1.48 19.21 30.85
C ARG A 246 0.66 19.66 29.63
N TYR A 247 0.92 20.88 29.16
CA TYR A 247 0.32 21.46 27.97
C TYR A 247 1.31 21.57 26.83
N ILE A 248 0.83 21.51 25.60
CA ILE A 248 1.62 21.72 24.39
C ILE A 248 1.00 22.88 23.61
N TRP A 249 1.84 23.86 23.27
CA TRP A 249 1.54 24.93 22.34
C TRP A 249 2.42 24.78 21.11
N PHE A 250 1.91 25.21 19.96
CA PHE A 250 2.70 25.31 18.73
C PHE A 250 2.83 26.79 18.37
N LEU A 251 3.98 27.21 17.89
CA LEU A 251 4.19 28.57 17.39
C LEU A 251 5.09 28.51 16.16
N ASP A 252 4.63 29.05 15.04
CA ASP A 252 5.47 29.16 13.86
C ASP A 252 6.53 30.24 14.09
N ALA A 253 7.75 30.01 13.60
CA ALA A 253 8.91 30.86 13.91
C ALA A 253 8.83 32.30 13.38
N ASP A 254 7.85 32.61 12.51
CA ASP A 254 7.53 33.95 12.04
C ASP A 254 6.34 34.62 12.74
N ASP A 255 5.59 33.87 13.56
CA ASP A 255 4.44 34.34 14.33
C ASP A 255 4.83 34.72 15.76
N TYR A 256 3.88 35.29 16.52
CA TYR A 256 4.09 35.57 17.93
C TYR A 256 2.80 35.54 18.76
N PHE A 257 2.92 35.20 20.04
CA PHE A 257 1.82 35.23 21.01
C PHE A 257 1.61 36.63 21.58
N PHE A 258 0.35 36.96 21.88
CA PHE A 258 0.03 38.06 22.79
C PHE A 258 0.13 37.58 24.23
N GLU A 259 0.39 38.52 25.14
CA GLU A 259 0.80 38.23 26.51
C GLU A 259 -0.20 37.37 27.30
N ARG A 260 -1.50 37.45 26.99
CA ARG A 260 -2.56 36.70 27.70
C ARG A 260 -2.74 35.27 27.20
N HIS A 261 -2.01 34.82 26.17
CA HIS A 261 -2.25 33.53 25.52
C HIS A 261 -2.20 32.35 26.51
N PHE A 262 -1.15 32.25 27.34
CA PHE A 262 -1.03 31.15 28.30
C PHE A 262 -2.04 31.26 29.44
N VAL A 263 -2.31 32.48 29.93
CA VAL A 263 -3.33 32.71 30.97
C VAL A 263 -4.67 32.16 30.49
N LEU A 264 -5.11 32.55 29.30
CA LEU A 264 -6.42 32.15 28.79
C LEU A 264 -6.49 30.67 28.46
N THR A 265 -5.47 30.12 27.81
CA THR A 265 -5.49 28.72 27.37
C THR A 265 -5.29 27.72 28.50
N ALA A 266 -4.28 27.90 29.36
CA ALA A 266 -4.04 26.98 30.47
C ALA A 266 -5.15 27.04 31.51
N THR A 267 -5.62 28.25 31.87
CA THR A 267 -6.74 28.41 32.82
C THR A 267 -8.01 27.76 32.28
N ALA A 268 -8.32 27.92 30.99
CA ALA A 268 -9.50 27.29 30.40
C ALA A 268 -9.44 25.76 30.45
N LEU A 269 -8.26 25.15 30.21
CA LEU A 269 -8.08 23.71 30.39
C LEU A 269 -8.14 23.32 31.87
N ASP A 270 -7.50 24.05 32.77
CA ASP A 270 -7.52 23.74 34.21
C ASP A 270 -8.96 23.77 34.78
N HIS A 271 -9.80 24.70 34.31
CA HIS A 271 -11.21 24.82 34.73
C HIS A 271 -12.17 23.92 33.94
N THR A 272 -11.75 23.37 32.81
CA THR A 272 -12.54 22.46 31.97
C THR A 272 -11.81 21.13 31.84
N PRO A 273 -11.84 20.28 32.89
CA PRO A 273 -11.13 19.00 32.89
C PRO A 273 -11.56 18.06 31.74
N ASP A 274 -12.79 18.24 31.23
CA ASP A 274 -13.35 17.51 30.08
C ASP A 274 -12.84 17.95 28.71
N ALA A 275 -12.17 19.11 28.64
CA ALA A 275 -11.62 19.61 27.40
C ALA A 275 -10.21 19.05 27.17
N GLY A 276 -9.97 18.51 25.98
CA GLY A 276 -8.65 18.05 25.55
C GLY A 276 -7.77 19.17 24.98
N PHE A 277 -8.39 20.26 24.51
CA PHE A 277 -7.70 21.39 23.89
C PHE A 277 -8.47 22.71 23.99
N VAL A 278 -7.78 23.84 23.80
CA VAL A 278 -8.34 25.19 23.69
C VAL A 278 -7.86 25.82 22.38
N ARG A 279 -8.76 26.55 21.71
CA ARG A 279 -8.41 27.44 20.58
C ARG A 279 -8.80 28.88 20.87
N THR A 280 -7.92 29.82 20.53
CA THR A 280 -8.14 31.27 20.68
C THR A 280 -8.37 31.95 19.34
N GLY A 281 -8.82 33.21 19.35
CA GLY A 281 -8.89 34.02 18.14
C GLY A 281 -7.50 34.34 17.58
N MET A 282 -7.45 34.67 16.29
CA MET A 282 -6.22 35.07 15.59
C MET A 282 -6.35 36.47 14.98
N GLN A 283 -5.25 37.21 15.04
CA GLN A 283 -5.07 38.45 14.28
C GLN A 283 -4.23 38.16 13.04
N PHE A 284 -4.79 38.36 11.85
CA PHE A 284 -4.08 38.15 10.59
C PHE A 284 -3.42 39.44 10.10
N ASP A 285 -2.12 39.39 9.89
CA ASP A 285 -1.36 40.55 9.47
C ASP A 285 -1.89 41.18 8.18
N ASN A 286 -2.04 42.52 8.20
CA ASN A 286 -2.55 43.37 7.12
C ASN A 286 -3.97 43.14 6.60
N ILE A 287 -4.58 41.98 6.81
CA ILE A 287 -5.88 41.63 6.19
C ILE A 287 -6.97 41.26 7.19
N ASP A 288 -6.71 41.36 8.50
CA ASP A 288 -7.65 40.89 9.53
C ASP A 288 -9.10 41.39 9.33
N HIS A 289 -9.28 42.66 9.01
CA HIS A 289 -10.60 43.26 8.79
C HIS A 289 -11.24 42.88 7.44
N GLU A 290 -10.46 42.36 6.50
CA GLU A 290 -10.89 41.95 5.15
C GLU A 290 -11.32 40.48 5.10
N ILE A 291 -10.93 39.66 6.10
CA ILE A 291 -11.22 38.22 6.10
C ILE A 291 -12.70 37.96 6.35
N THR A 292 -13.32 37.21 5.44
CA THR A 292 -14.73 36.80 5.58
C THR A 292 -14.96 35.91 6.81
N PRO A 293 -16.16 35.92 7.43
CA PRO A 293 -16.45 35.09 8.60
C PRO A 293 -16.19 33.59 8.40
N ALA A 294 -16.51 33.07 7.22
CA ALA A 294 -16.31 31.65 6.88
C ALA A 294 -14.82 31.28 6.80
N TRP A 295 -13.99 32.14 6.21
CA TRP A 295 -12.54 31.93 6.19
C TRP A 295 -11.89 32.11 7.55
N ARG A 296 -12.35 33.09 8.34
CA ARG A 296 -11.88 33.28 9.72
C ARG A 296 -12.11 32.03 10.56
N GLU A 297 -13.32 31.48 10.51
CA GLU A 297 -13.65 30.25 11.23
C GLU A 297 -12.82 29.06 10.74
N ALA A 298 -12.69 28.86 9.42
CA ALA A 298 -11.91 27.76 8.88
C ALA A 298 -10.42 27.85 9.25
N SER A 299 -9.83 29.04 9.21
CA SER A 299 -8.42 29.27 9.58
C SER A 299 -8.16 29.04 11.06
N GLU A 300 -9.02 29.59 11.94
CA GLU A 300 -8.88 29.42 13.40
C GLU A 300 -9.09 27.97 13.85
N LEU A 301 -9.79 27.14 13.06
CA LEU A 301 -9.93 25.69 13.31
C LEU A 301 -8.77 24.85 12.76
N SER A 302 -7.97 25.40 11.85
CA SER A 302 -6.93 24.67 11.12
C SER A 302 -5.53 24.96 11.63
N TYR A 303 -5.19 26.22 11.89
CA TYR A 303 -3.81 26.59 12.20
C TYR A 303 -3.38 26.12 13.61
N PRO A 304 -2.16 25.57 13.78
CA PRO A 304 -1.71 25.12 15.10
C PRO A 304 -1.35 26.24 16.07
N CYS A 305 -1.05 27.46 15.60
CA CYS A 305 -0.51 28.50 16.46
C CYS A 305 -1.50 29.06 17.49
N ASN A 306 -2.81 28.97 17.27
CA ASN A 306 -3.82 29.35 18.27
C ASN A 306 -4.28 28.20 19.16
N LEU A 307 -3.60 27.04 19.11
CA LEU A 307 -3.99 25.82 19.80
C LEU A 307 -3.13 25.58 21.05
N CYS A 308 -3.81 25.28 22.16
CA CYS A 308 -3.22 24.65 23.33
C CYS A 308 -3.85 23.27 23.52
N VAL A 309 -3.05 22.22 23.69
CA VAL A 309 -3.53 20.84 23.82
C VAL A 309 -2.94 20.16 25.06
N ARG A 310 -3.74 19.32 25.74
CA ARG A 310 -3.21 18.43 26.77
C ARG A 310 -2.27 17.43 26.14
N ARG A 311 -1.10 17.21 26.74
CA ARG A 311 -0.11 16.25 26.25
C ARG A 311 -0.71 14.87 25.95
N VAL A 312 -1.47 14.31 26.88
CA VAL A 312 -2.16 13.01 26.70
C VAL A 312 -3.08 12.97 25.47
N CYS A 313 -3.68 14.10 25.09
CA CYS A 313 -4.52 14.18 23.89
C CYS A 313 -3.68 14.17 22.62
N HIS A 314 -2.55 14.89 22.60
CA HIS A 314 -1.57 14.87 21.52
C HIS A 314 -0.98 13.46 21.32
N ASP A 315 -0.58 12.80 22.42
CA ASP A 315 0.02 11.47 22.39
C ASP A 315 -0.97 10.42 21.87
N MET A 316 -2.25 10.52 22.27
CA MET A 316 -3.28 9.59 21.83
C MET A 316 -3.58 9.70 20.34
N ILE A 317 -3.51 10.89 19.75
CA ILE A 317 -3.68 11.08 18.29
C ILE A 317 -2.42 10.77 17.49
N GLY A 318 -1.30 10.54 18.15
CA GLY A 318 -0.02 10.23 17.53
C GLY A 318 0.53 11.38 16.70
N GLY A 319 0.33 12.62 17.16
CA GLY A 319 0.86 13.82 16.51
C GLY A 319 0.28 14.13 15.12
N PHE A 320 0.97 15.02 14.40
CA PHE A 320 0.70 15.39 13.01
C PHE A 320 0.99 14.21 12.08
N PRO A 321 0.18 13.94 11.03
CA PRO A 321 0.45 12.84 10.11
C PRO A 321 1.68 13.14 9.24
N GLU A 322 2.52 12.12 9.06
CA GLU A 322 3.79 12.22 8.33
C GLU A 322 3.77 11.44 7.02
N GLU A 323 2.76 10.58 6.84
CA GLU A 323 2.59 9.73 5.67
C GLU A 323 2.16 10.51 4.41
N ALA A 324 2.62 10.07 3.23
CA ALA A 324 2.11 10.60 1.97
C ALA A 324 0.59 10.35 1.86
N PRO A 325 -0.21 11.34 1.42
CA PRO A 325 0.15 12.61 0.81
C PRO A 325 0.23 13.81 1.79
N PHE A 326 0.11 13.64 3.11
CA PHE A 326 0.17 14.77 4.06
C PHE A 326 1.50 15.51 3.99
N HIS A 327 2.58 14.76 3.78
CA HIS A 327 3.90 15.26 3.43
C HIS A 327 4.29 14.82 1.99
N PRO A 328 4.80 15.71 1.12
CA PRO A 328 4.98 17.16 1.31
C PRO A 328 3.73 17.99 0.95
N ALA A 329 2.53 17.40 0.78
CA ALA A 329 1.38 18.09 0.18
C ALA A 329 0.56 19.02 1.11
N VAL A 330 1.09 19.35 2.30
CA VAL A 330 0.66 20.48 3.17
C VAL A 330 -0.82 20.43 3.60
N ALA A 331 -1.24 19.31 4.24
CA ALA A 331 -2.57 19.17 4.86
C ALA A 331 -2.55 18.51 6.25
N ASP A 332 -1.37 18.38 6.83
CA ASP A 332 -1.09 17.83 8.15
C ASP A 332 -1.77 18.62 9.28
N ASP A 333 -1.76 19.96 9.21
CA ASP A 333 -2.43 20.82 10.21
C ASP A 333 -3.96 20.60 10.27
N VAL A 334 -4.59 20.50 9.09
CA VAL A 334 -6.03 20.22 8.97
C VAL A 334 -6.36 18.84 9.49
N ALA A 335 -5.52 17.84 9.17
CA ALA A 335 -5.71 16.47 9.64
C ALA A 335 -5.57 16.36 11.16
N TYR A 336 -4.56 17.00 11.73
CA TYR A 336 -4.31 17.07 13.17
C TYR A 336 -5.46 17.78 13.91
N GLY A 337 -5.87 18.95 13.43
CA GLY A 337 -6.99 19.70 13.98
C GLY A 337 -8.31 18.93 13.95
N ARG A 338 -8.60 18.24 12.84
CA ARG A 338 -9.81 17.40 12.71
C ARG A 338 -9.77 16.17 13.61
N ALA A 339 -8.61 15.55 13.79
CA ALA A 339 -8.45 14.45 14.73
C ALA A 339 -8.74 14.88 16.17
N LEU A 340 -8.21 16.03 16.60
CA LEU A 340 -8.51 16.59 17.92
C LEU A 340 -10.01 16.83 18.13
N HIS A 341 -10.66 17.58 17.22
CA HIS A 341 -12.09 17.86 17.33
C HIS A 341 -12.97 16.61 17.23
N SER A 342 -12.52 15.57 16.52
CA SER A 342 -13.27 14.33 16.38
C SER A 342 -13.17 13.40 17.59
N LEU A 343 -12.14 13.56 18.42
CA LEU A 343 -11.81 12.66 19.50
C LEU A 343 -12.06 13.28 20.88
N PHE A 344 -11.94 14.61 21.00
CA PHE A 344 -11.99 15.35 22.25
C PHE A 344 -12.93 16.55 22.18
N GLY A 345 -13.49 16.94 23.34
CA GLY A 345 -14.10 18.25 23.51
C GLY A 345 -13.04 19.34 23.53
N GLY A 346 -13.37 20.52 23.03
CA GLY A 346 -12.48 21.68 23.03
C GLY A 346 -13.21 22.95 23.47
N VAL A 347 -12.46 23.91 24.00
CA VAL A 347 -12.96 25.23 24.38
C VAL A 347 -12.51 26.26 23.33
N ARG A 348 -13.43 27.13 22.90
CA ARG A 348 -13.11 28.24 22.00
C ARG A 348 -13.18 29.56 22.75
N ILE A 349 -12.11 30.34 22.67
CA ILE A 349 -12.01 31.69 23.24
C ILE A 349 -11.95 32.68 22.09
N ALA A 350 -12.90 33.60 22.03
CA ALA A 350 -12.98 34.56 20.92
C ALA A 350 -11.87 35.63 20.95
N GLU A 351 -11.24 35.85 22.11
CA GLU A 351 -10.13 36.79 22.25
C GLU A 351 -8.97 36.42 21.33
N LYS A 352 -8.49 37.40 20.56
CA LYS A 352 -7.32 37.23 19.71
C LYS A 352 -6.09 37.22 20.60
N THR A 353 -5.31 36.15 20.54
CA THR A 353 -4.11 36.00 21.37
C THR A 353 -2.86 35.62 20.58
N VAL A 354 -2.98 35.54 19.26
CA VAL A 354 -1.90 35.15 18.35
C VAL A 354 -1.92 36.09 17.16
N HIS A 355 -0.73 36.56 16.78
CA HIS A 355 -0.53 37.30 15.55
C HIS A 355 0.03 36.36 14.49
N TYR A 356 -0.66 36.25 13.37
CA TYR A 356 -0.26 35.45 12.21
C TYR A 356 0.34 36.35 11.14
N THR A 357 1.65 36.25 10.94
CA THR A 357 2.45 37.15 10.10
C THR A 357 2.24 36.83 8.62
N MET A 358 2.13 37.86 7.77
CA MET A 358 2.11 37.68 6.31
C MET A 358 3.52 37.88 5.75
N ARG A 359 4.02 36.89 5.00
CA ARG A 359 5.27 36.98 4.24
C ARG A 359 5.01 36.70 2.77
N ALA A 360 5.82 37.26 1.88
CA ALA A 360 5.63 37.17 0.43
C ALA A 360 5.49 35.73 -0.10
N ASP A 361 6.04 34.76 0.61
CA ASP A 361 6.15 33.34 0.26
C ASP A 361 5.41 32.39 1.21
N ASN A 362 4.64 32.90 2.19
CA ASN A 362 3.91 32.05 3.15
C ASN A 362 2.44 31.80 2.75
N ALA A 363 1.78 30.89 3.48
CA ALA A 363 0.43 30.43 3.15
C ALA A 363 -0.60 31.57 3.14
N LEU A 364 -0.46 32.54 4.05
CA LEU A 364 -1.38 33.67 4.17
C LEU A 364 -1.32 34.57 2.92
N ALA A 365 -0.13 34.87 2.39
CA ALA A 365 0.00 35.67 1.17
C ALA A 365 -0.64 34.97 -0.05
N ARG A 366 -0.45 33.64 -0.18
CA ARG A 366 -1.06 32.85 -1.27
C ARG A 366 -2.59 32.80 -1.19
N GLN A 367 -3.15 32.79 0.02
CA GLN A 367 -4.59 32.62 0.25
C GLN A 367 -5.34 33.96 0.39
N ARG A 368 -4.64 35.09 0.50
CA ARG A 368 -5.23 36.42 0.69
C ARG A 368 -6.43 36.67 -0.21
N GLN A 369 -6.26 36.53 -1.53
CA GLN A 369 -7.31 36.81 -2.50
C GLN A 369 -8.57 35.95 -2.23
N THR A 370 -8.41 34.67 -1.92
CA THR A 370 -9.54 33.80 -1.62
C THR A 370 -10.20 34.12 -0.28
N MET A 371 -9.42 34.50 0.73
CA MET A 371 -9.93 34.82 2.07
C MET A 371 -10.78 36.09 2.13
N THR A 372 -10.55 37.01 1.18
CA THR A 372 -11.22 38.32 1.11
C THR A 372 -12.25 38.44 -0.02
N SER A 373 -12.25 37.53 -1.02
CA SER A 373 -13.11 37.60 -2.23
C SER A 373 -14.57 37.15 -2.06
N GLY A 374 -15.03 36.82 -0.85
CA GLY A 374 -16.41 36.35 -0.60
C GLY A 374 -16.67 34.87 -0.93
N ALA A 375 -15.74 34.19 -1.63
CA ALA A 375 -15.81 32.76 -1.90
C ALA A 375 -15.70 31.94 -0.60
N LYS A 376 -16.54 30.91 -0.43
CA LYS A 376 -16.45 30.05 0.76
C LYS A 376 -15.20 29.16 0.70
N PRO A 377 -14.60 28.77 1.84
CA PRO A 377 -13.49 27.82 1.87
C PRO A 377 -13.77 26.49 1.14
N THR A 378 -15.03 26.11 1.03
CA THR A 378 -15.54 24.89 0.36
C THR A 378 -15.73 25.03 -1.14
N GLU A 379 -15.78 26.25 -1.67
CA GLU A 379 -16.04 26.54 -3.08
C GLU A 379 -14.71 26.63 -3.83
N ARG A 380 -14.17 25.48 -4.24
CA ARG A 380 -12.99 25.41 -5.11
C ARG A 380 -13.35 24.88 -6.49
N ALA A 381 -12.86 25.55 -7.52
CA ALA A 381 -12.96 25.10 -8.90
C ALA A 381 -12.07 23.86 -9.09
N THR A 382 -12.65 22.75 -9.54
CA THR A 382 -12.06 21.44 -9.90
C THR A 382 -11.83 20.41 -8.78
N SER A 383 -12.32 19.19 -9.01
CA SER A 383 -12.11 18.01 -8.16
C SER A 383 -10.71 17.43 -8.37
N ASP A 384 -9.71 18.01 -7.70
CA ASP A 384 -8.38 17.43 -7.65
C ASP A 384 -8.41 16.14 -6.81
N SER A 385 -8.14 15.01 -7.47
CA SER A 385 -8.15 13.67 -6.85
C SER A 385 -7.21 13.55 -5.64
N ARG A 386 -6.22 14.44 -5.50
CA ARG A 386 -5.36 14.52 -4.31
C ARG A 386 -6.12 14.99 -3.06
N PHE A 387 -7.05 15.93 -3.18
CA PHE A 387 -7.87 16.37 -2.05
C PHE A 387 -8.83 15.27 -1.60
N VAL A 388 -9.38 14.52 -2.54
CA VAL A 388 -10.20 13.33 -2.24
C VAL A 388 -9.37 12.27 -1.49
N ALA A 389 -8.13 12.04 -1.91
CA ALA A 389 -7.22 11.14 -1.21
C ALA A 389 -6.84 11.64 0.20
N ILE A 390 -6.51 12.92 0.36
CA ILE A 390 -6.25 13.56 1.65
C ILE A 390 -7.47 13.40 2.57
N GLU A 391 -8.68 13.69 2.08
CA GLU A 391 -9.91 13.55 2.85
C GLU A 391 -10.14 12.10 3.29
N ILE A 392 -10.01 11.12 2.39
CA ILE A 392 -10.13 9.69 2.71
C ILE A 392 -9.13 9.29 3.80
N LEU A 393 -7.90 9.78 3.73
CA LEU A 393 -6.86 9.45 4.70
C LEU A 393 -7.08 10.12 6.05
N ILE A 394 -7.59 11.36 6.09
CA ILE A 394 -8.02 12.03 7.34
C ILE A 394 -9.12 11.20 8.00
N GLN A 395 -10.15 10.80 7.25
CA GLN A 395 -11.26 10.01 7.79
C GLN A 395 -10.78 8.63 8.28
N ARG A 396 -9.89 7.97 7.54
CA ARG A 396 -9.27 6.69 7.95
C ARG A 396 -8.46 6.85 9.24
N ARG A 397 -7.64 7.91 9.34
CA ARG A 397 -6.84 8.20 10.54
C ARG A 397 -7.74 8.43 11.74
N ILE A 398 -8.77 9.28 11.61
CA ILE A 398 -9.75 9.52 12.67
C ILE A 398 -10.46 8.24 13.09
N HIS A 399 -10.83 7.38 12.13
CA HIS A 399 -11.47 6.10 12.43
C HIS A 399 -10.56 5.18 13.25
N ALA A 400 -9.28 5.04 12.87
CA ALA A 400 -8.31 4.24 13.61
C ALA A 400 -8.05 4.80 15.01
N LEU A 401 -7.93 6.13 15.13
CA LEU A 401 -7.71 6.80 16.41
C LEU A 401 -8.93 6.69 17.34
N LYS A 402 -10.16 6.67 16.80
CA LYS A 402 -11.38 6.42 17.61
C LYS A 402 -11.33 5.05 18.26
N ALA A 403 -10.93 4.01 17.51
CA ALA A 403 -10.77 2.67 18.06
C ALA A 403 -9.68 2.62 19.15
N ARG A 404 -8.55 3.31 18.94
CA ARG A 404 -7.45 3.42 19.92
C ARG A 404 -7.88 4.18 21.19
N ARG A 405 -8.57 5.31 21.04
CA ARG A 405 -9.16 6.06 22.16
C ARG A 405 -10.12 5.21 22.96
N ASP A 406 -11.02 4.51 22.28
CA ASP A 406 -12.02 3.69 22.96
C ASP A 406 -11.37 2.51 23.69
N ALA A 407 -10.24 1.99 23.23
CA ALA A 407 -9.42 1.02 23.96
C ALA A 407 -8.74 1.66 25.18
N PHE A 408 -8.05 2.79 24.98
CA PHE A 408 -7.42 3.55 26.06
C PHE A 408 -8.39 3.93 27.20
N LEU A 409 -9.63 4.25 26.85
CA LEU A 409 -10.71 4.51 27.81
C LEU A 409 -11.17 3.25 28.57
N ARG A 410 -11.29 2.11 27.89
CA ARG A 410 -11.68 0.83 28.51
C ARG A 410 -10.63 0.36 29.51
N ASP A 411 -9.36 0.62 29.24
CA ASP A 411 -8.23 0.19 30.05
C ASP A 411 -7.93 1.17 31.20
N GLY A 412 -8.78 2.18 31.42
CA GLY A 412 -8.62 3.16 32.51
C GLY A 412 -7.52 4.20 32.29
N GLY A 413 -7.02 4.35 31.07
CA GLY A 413 -5.95 5.30 30.73
C GLY A 413 -6.36 6.77 30.86
N TRP A 414 -7.66 7.06 30.95
CA TRP A 414 -8.20 8.40 31.19
C TRP A 414 -8.98 8.44 32.50
N THR A 415 -8.53 9.27 33.44
CA THR A 415 -9.16 9.46 34.75
C THR A 415 -9.97 10.77 34.84
N GLY A 416 -10.07 11.52 33.75
CA GLY A 416 -10.96 12.68 33.64
C GLY A 416 -12.43 12.27 33.37
N PRO A 417 -13.38 13.19 33.39
CA PRO A 417 -14.79 12.86 33.14
C PRO A 417 -15.02 12.45 31.66
N PRO A 418 -16.18 11.85 31.33
CA PRO A 418 -16.40 11.18 30.05
C PRO A 418 -16.38 12.16 28.87
N PHE A 419 -15.66 11.81 27.80
CA PHE A 419 -15.64 12.60 26.57
C PHE A 419 -17.06 12.75 26.02
N LEU A 420 -17.62 13.97 26.11
CA LEU A 420 -18.94 14.26 25.60
C LEU A 420 -18.96 14.01 24.09
N THR A 421 -19.76 13.04 23.66
CA THR A 421 -20.19 12.97 22.26
C THR A 421 -21.01 14.22 21.99
N ALA A 422 -20.50 15.11 21.14
CA ALA A 422 -21.26 16.27 20.68
C ALA A 422 -22.63 15.81 20.12
N THR A 423 -23.68 16.08 20.88
CA THR A 423 -25.06 16.13 20.40
C THR A 423 -25.15 17.22 19.34
N LYS A 424 -25.83 16.92 18.23
CA LYS A 424 -26.19 17.90 17.19
C LYS A 424 -26.82 19.15 17.83
N GLY A 425 -26.27 20.32 17.52
CA GLY A 425 -26.88 21.63 17.72
C GLY A 425 -26.14 22.67 16.89
N GLY A 426 -26.85 23.37 16.00
CA GLY A 426 -26.30 24.40 15.12
C GLY A 426 -25.76 25.64 15.86
N PRO A 427 -25.27 26.66 15.12
CA PRO A 427 -24.53 27.77 15.70
C PRO A 427 -25.46 28.76 16.41
N GLY A 428 -25.11 29.15 17.63
CA GLY A 428 -25.64 30.32 18.32
C GLY A 428 -26.69 30.05 19.41
N GLY A 429 -26.33 30.34 20.66
CA GLY A 429 -27.27 30.45 21.79
C GLY A 429 -26.53 30.41 23.14
N PRO A 430 -26.77 31.37 24.06
CA PRO A 430 -25.96 31.53 25.28
C PRO A 430 -26.31 30.48 26.35
N VAL A 431 -25.32 30.19 27.19
CA VAL A 431 -25.40 29.32 28.38
C VAL A 431 -26.46 29.82 29.36
N PRO A 432 -27.39 28.97 29.85
CA PRO A 432 -28.11 29.22 31.09
C PRO A 432 -27.43 28.53 32.28
N ALA A 433 -27.50 29.22 33.40
CA ALA A 433 -26.90 28.87 34.68
C ALA A 433 -27.56 27.68 35.39
N ALA A 434 -26.73 27.00 36.18
CA ALA A 434 -26.95 26.28 37.45
C ALA A 434 -28.29 25.54 37.76
N ALA A 435 -28.07 24.36 38.36
CA ALA A 435 -28.92 23.59 39.28
C ALA A 435 -29.97 22.62 38.68
N SER A 436 -29.76 21.32 38.90
CA SER A 436 -30.37 20.57 40.01
C SER A 436 -30.05 19.08 39.91
N SER A 437 -29.90 18.46 41.08
CA SER A 437 -29.58 17.06 41.30
C SER A 437 -30.79 16.16 41.03
N GLU A 438 -30.69 15.22 40.09
CA GLU A 438 -31.54 14.03 40.08
C GLU A 438 -30.75 12.75 39.79
N LYS A 439 -31.17 11.69 40.47
CA LYS A 439 -30.51 10.40 40.67
C LYS A 439 -30.23 9.68 39.33
N ARG A 440 -29.01 9.17 39.17
CA ARG A 440 -28.63 8.26 38.06
C ARG A 440 -29.15 6.84 38.34
N ASP A 441 -30.11 6.40 37.54
CA ASP A 441 -30.38 4.97 37.32
C ASP A 441 -29.23 4.32 36.54
N ALA A 442 -28.98 3.04 36.79
CA ALA A 442 -27.90 2.27 36.17
C ALA A 442 -28.02 2.20 34.62
N PRO A 443 -26.91 2.23 33.86
CA PRO A 443 -26.96 2.23 32.40
C PRO A 443 -27.48 0.90 31.84
N ARG A 444 -28.53 0.97 31.01
CA ARG A 444 -29.04 -0.16 30.20
C ARG A 444 -27.96 -0.66 29.24
N ALA A 445 -27.83 -1.98 29.10
CA ALA A 445 -26.92 -2.61 28.15
C ALA A 445 -27.22 -2.16 26.70
N ILE A 446 -26.19 -1.71 25.98
CA ILE A 446 -26.30 -1.26 24.59
C ILE A 446 -26.33 -2.48 23.68
N ASP A 447 -27.38 -2.65 22.88
CA ASP A 447 -27.40 -3.69 21.83
C ASP A 447 -26.52 -3.27 20.65
N LEU A 448 -25.25 -3.70 20.68
CA LEU A 448 -24.26 -3.42 19.64
C LEU A 448 -24.68 -3.90 18.25
N PHE A 449 -25.55 -4.91 18.18
CA PHE A 449 -26.05 -5.41 16.90
C PHE A 449 -27.13 -4.49 16.32
N ALA A 450 -27.97 -3.86 17.15
CA ALA A 450 -28.85 -2.79 16.71
C ALA A 450 -28.06 -1.58 16.19
N VAL A 451 -27.00 -1.18 16.90
CA VAL A 451 -26.08 -0.11 16.47
C VAL A 451 -25.43 -0.42 15.12
N ALA A 452 -25.03 -1.68 14.90
CA ALA A 452 -24.49 -2.10 13.62
C ALA A 452 -25.51 -1.93 12.48
N ARG A 453 -26.76 -2.36 12.66
CA ARG A 453 -27.81 -2.22 11.64
C ARG A 453 -28.12 -0.77 11.31
N GLU A 454 -28.22 0.10 12.33
CA GLU A 454 -28.41 1.53 12.13
C GLU A 454 -27.23 2.16 11.37
N ALA A 455 -26.01 1.77 11.70
CA ALA A 455 -24.82 2.24 11.00
C ALA A 455 -24.79 1.77 9.53
N VAL A 456 -25.25 0.55 9.22
CA VAL A 456 -25.41 0.08 7.83
C VAL A 456 -26.45 0.93 7.09
N GLN A 457 -27.62 1.20 7.70
CA GLN A 457 -28.66 2.03 7.10
C GLN A 457 -28.20 3.47 6.86
N ALA A 458 -27.37 4.01 7.74
CA ALA A 458 -26.79 5.35 7.62
C ALA A 458 -25.57 5.42 6.67
N GLY A 459 -25.19 4.33 6.00
CA GLY A 459 -24.02 4.27 5.12
C GLY A 459 -22.66 4.31 5.85
N GLN A 460 -22.66 4.21 7.19
CA GLN A 460 -21.48 4.25 8.04
C GLN A 460 -20.86 2.85 8.18
N LEU A 461 -20.42 2.29 7.04
CA LEU A 461 -20.00 0.87 6.95
C LEU A 461 -18.85 0.52 7.91
N ASP A 462 -17.89 1.42 8.13
CA ASP A 462 -16.79 1.18 9.07
C ASP A 462 -17.24 1.15 10.54
N ARG A 463 -18.24 1.98 10.89
CA ARG A 463 -18.86 1.97 12.22
C ARG A 463 -19.64 0.67 12.43
N ALA A 464 -20.34 0.20 11.40
CA ALA A 464 -21.03 -1.08 11.43
C ALA A 464 -20.04 -2.25 11.60
N VAL A 465 -18.88 -2.24 10.92
CA VAL A 465 -17.83 -3.26 11.13
C VAL A 465 -17.31 -3.24 12.56
N ALA A 466 -17.04 -2.06 13.13
CA ALA A 466 -16.56 -1.94 14.50
C ALA A 466 -17.61 -2.45 15.51
N ALA A 467 -18.88 -2.08 15.32
CA ALA A 467 -19.98 -2.53 16.15
C ALA A 467 -20.19 -4.05 16.08
N LEU A 468 -20.12 -4.65 14.88
CA LEU A 468 -20.21 -6.10 14.68
C LEU A 468 -19.01 -6.85 15.23
N THR A 469 -17.79 -6.32 15.06
CA THR A 469 -16.56 -6.90 15.64
C THR A 469 -16.64 -6.93 17.15
N ARG A 470 -17.17 -5.87 17.77
CA ARG A 470 -17.34 -5.78 19.21
C ARG A 470 -18.50 -6.64 19.70
N ALA A 471 -19.62 -6.70 18.98
CA ALA A 471 -20.72 -7.61 19.28
C ALA A 471 -20.27 -9.09 19.24
N ALA A 472 -19.42 -9.44 18.27
CA ALA A 472 -18.81 -10.75 18.13
C ALA A 472 -17.73 -11.06 19.20
N ALA A 473 -17.15 -10.03 19.83
CA ALA A 473 -16.20 -10.19 20.94
C ALA A 473 -16.92 -10.30 22.30
N GLU A 474 -17.99 -9.54 22.50
CA GLU A 474 -18.80 -9.56 23.73
C GLU A 474 -19.66 -10.84 23.82
N ASP A 475 -20.15 -11.34 22.68
CA ASP A 475 -20.76 -12.66 22.58
C ASP A 475 -20.17 -13.42 21.39
N PRO A 476 -19.07 -14.17 21.61
CA PRO A 476 -18.48 -15.01 20.59
C PRO A 476 -19.41 -16.08 20.03
N GLY A 477 -20.49 -16.44 20.73
CA GLY A 477 -21.51 -17.38 20.27
C GLY A 477 -22.56 -16.78 19.34
N ARG A 478 -22.65 -15.44 19.26
CA ARG A 478 -23.63 -14.73 18.43
C ARG A 478 -23.30 -14.85 16.95
N THR A 479 -23.84 -15.90 16.33
CA THR A 479 -23.56 -16.28 14.94
C THR A 479 -23.94 -15.17 13.94
N GLU A 480 -25.02 -14.43 14.20
CA GLU A 480 -25.49 -13.34 13.35
C GLU A 480 -24.49 -12.18 13.30
N ALA A 481 -23.82 -11.87 14.41
CA ALA A 481 -22.80 -10.82 14.46
C ALA A 481 -21.59 -11.18 13.58
N TRP A 482 -21.14 -12.43 13.63
CA TRP A 482 -20.09 -12.94 12.76
C TRP A 482 -20.50 -12.97 11.29
N PHE A 483 -21.76 -13.32 10.99
CA PHE A 483 -22.24 -13.39 9.61
C PHE A 483 -22.30 -12.01 8.95
N GLU A 484 -22.90 -11.03 9.63
CA GLU A 484 -22.97 -9.65 9.16
C GLU A 484 -21.57 -9.01 9.08
N LEU A 485 -20.68 -9.32 10.04
CA LEU A 485 -19.28 -8.89 9.99
C LEU A 485 -18.59 -9.41 8.73
N GLY A 486 -18.80 -10.69 8.40
CA GLY A 486 -18.26 -11.32 7.20
C GLY A 486 -18.71 -10.62 5.91
N LEU A 487 -20.02 -10.38 5.77
CA LEU A 487 -20.60 -9.72 4.60
C LEU A 487 -20.04 -8.29 4.42
N LEU A 488 -20.00 -7.53 5.52
CA LEU A 488 -19.59 -6.15 5.49
C LEU A 488 -18.07 -5.99 5.29
N ALA A 489 -17.28 -6.85 5.93
CA ALA A 489 -15.84 -6.90 5.74
C ALA A 489 -15.49 -7.29 4.29
N HIS A 490 -16.23 -8.22 3.68
CA HIS A 490 -16.02 -8.61 2.28
C HIS A 490 -16.35 -7.45 1.33
N ARG A 491 -17.46 -6.73 1.55
CA ARG A 491 -17.83 -5.52 0.80
C ARG A 491 -16.74 -4.44 0.84
N LEU A 492 -16.05 -4.30 1.98
CA LEU A 492 -14.96 -3.35 2.20
C LEU A 492 -13.57 -3.88 1.79
N ARG A 493 -13.50 -5.04 1.11
CA ARG A 493 -12.24 -5.68 0.70
C ARG A 493 -11.28 -5.97 1.86
N ARG A 494 -11.83 -6.24 3.05
CA ARG A 494 -11.10 -6.68 4.24
C ARG A 494 -11.08 -8.21 4.30
N ASP A 495 -10.45 -8.81 3.29
CA ASP A 495 -10.59 -10.25 3.01
C ASP A 495 -10.14 -11.15 4.17
N ARG A 496 -9.11 -10.75 4.93
CA ARG A 496 -8.70 -11.50 6.13
C ARG A 496 -9.76 -11.51 7.22
N LEU A 497 -10.41 -10.37 7.46
CA LEU A 497 -11.45 -10.23 8.48
C LEU A 497 -12.71 -10.99 8.07
N ALA A 498 -13.12 -10.86 6.81
CA ALA A 498 -14.26 -11.60 6.27
C ALA A 498 -14.04 -13.12 6.33
N LEU A 499 -12.83 -13.60 5.99
CA LEU A 499 -12.49 -15.02 6.07
C LEU A 499 -12.59 -15.55 7.50
N THR A 500 -12.06 -14.80 8.48
CA THR A 500 -12.15 -15.14 9.90
C THR A 500 -13.61 -15.18 10.36
N ALA A 501 -14.40 -14.17 9.99
CA ALA A 501 -15.79 -14.06 10.41
C ALA A 501 -16.66 -15.20 9.84
N PHE A 502 -16.56 -15.52 8.55
CA PHE A 502 -17.30 -16.65 7.97
C PHE A 502 -16.83 -18.01 8.52
N ARG A 503 -15.53 -18.17 8.82
CA ARG A 503 -15.04 -19.37 9.52
C ARG A 503 -15.68 -19.52 10.89
N ALA A 504 -15.77 -18.43 11.67
CA ALA A 504 -16.45 -18.43 12.97
C ALA A 504 -17.92 -18.87 12.82
N VAL A 505 -18.66 -18.32 11.84
CA VAL A 505 -20.05 -18.75 11.56
C VAL A 505 -20.13 -20.24 11.25
N THR A 506 -19.23 -20.78 10.41
CA THR A 506 -19.25 -22.21 10.06
C THR A 506 -18.89 -23.14 11.22
N CYS A 507 -18.12 -22.65 12.21
CA CYS A 507 -17.81 -23.38 13.43
C CYS A 507 -18.97 -23.35 14.44
N LEU A 508 -19.57 -22.17 14.64
CA LEU A 508 -20.68 -21.96 15.59
C LEU A 508 -21.98 -22.56 15.09
N HIS A 509 -22.24 -22.45 13.79
CA HIS A 509 -23.44 -22.96 13.14
C HIS A 509 -23.11 -23.71 11.84
N PRO A 510 -22.69 -24.99 11.94
CA PRO A 510 -22.31 -25.81 10.78
C PRO A 510 -23.39 -25.99 9.71
N GLY A 511 -24.65 -25.68 10.02
CA GLY A 511 -25.79 -25.69 9.10
C GLY A 511 -26.00 -24.38 8.30
N ALA A 512 -25.19 -23.35 8.50
CA ALA A 512 -25.35 -22.05 7.83
C ALA A 512 -24.87 -22.10 6.36
N ALA A 513 -25.76 -22.49 5.44
CA ALA A 513 -25.44 -22.66 4.01
C ALA A 513 -24.81 -21.41 3.36
N ALA A 514 -25.35 -20.22 3.65
CA ALA A 514 -24.84 -18.96 3.11
C ALA A 514 -23.40 -18.63 3.55
N ALA A 515 -23.01 -19.01 4.78
CA ALA A 515 -21.65 -18.79 5.28
C ALA A 515 -20.64 -19.70 4.58
N TRP A 516 -21.02 -20.95 4.34
CA TRP A 516 -20.24 -21.88 3.52
C TRP A 516 -20.11 -21.38 2.07
N CYS A 517 -21.16 -20.81 1.50
CA CYS A 517 -21.13 -20.20 0.16
C CYS A 517 -20.16 -19.02 0.11
N ASN A 518 -20.24 -18.08 1.06
CA ASN A 518 -19.36 -16.91 1.10
C ASN A 518 -17.90 -17.29 1.34
N LEU A 519 -17.64 -18.24 2.24
CA LEU A 519 -16.30 -18.81 2.43
C LEU A 519 -15.77 -19.46 1.15
N GLY A 520 -16.63 -20.19 0.42
CA GLY A 520 -16.31 -20.75 -0.88
C GLY A 520 -16.01 -19.68 -1.93
N SER A 521 -16.81 -18.61 -2.00
CA SER A 521 -16.60 -17.47 -2.91
C SER A 521 -15.24 -16.82 -2.68
N MET A 522 -14.92 -16.50 -1.43
CA MET A 522 -13.63 -15.89 -1.09
C MET A 522 -12.43 -16.77 -1.44
N LEU A 523 -12.58 -18.09 -1.34
CA LEU A 523 -11.55 -19.04 -1.77
C LEU A 523 -11.45 -19.12 -3.30
N VAL A 524 -12.55 -18.97 -4.03
CA VAL A 524 -12.53 -18.83 -5.50
C VAL A 524 -11.81 -17.54 -5.91
N ASP A 525 -12.10 -16.43 -5.24
CA ASP A 525 -11.46 -15.13 -5.51
C ASP A 525 -9.95 -15.16 -5.21
N ALA A 526 -9.53 -16.01 -4.27
CA ALA A 526 -8.13 -16.27 -3.94
C ALA A 526 -7.47 -17.36 -4.80
N ASP A 527 -8.10 -17.82 -5.89
CA ASP A 527 -7.66 -18.90 -6.79
C ASP A 527 -7.48 -20.28 -6.09
N ALA A 528 -7.96 -20.41 -4.85
CA ALA A 528 -7.87 -21.61 -4.02
C ALA A 528 -9.02 -22.59 -4.31
N HIS A 529 -9.22 -22.96 -5.59
CA HIS A 529 -10.38 -23.74 -6.05
C HIS A 529 -10.51 -25.12 -5.42
N ALA A 530 -9.39 -25.80 -5.16
CA ALA A 530 -9.36 -27.10 -4.48
C ALA A 530 -9.92 -27.01 -3.06
N GLN A 531 -9.68 -25.89 -2.38
CA GLN A 531 -10.24 -25.62 -1.06
C GLN A 531 -11.69 -25.14 -1.14
N ALA A 532 -12.04 -24.35 -2.17
CA ALA A 532 -13.38 -23.80 -2.35
C ALA A 532 -14.46 -24.86 -2.63
N ALA A 533 -14.19 -25.80 -3.54
CA ALA A 533 -15.15 -26.80 -4.00
C ALA A 533 -15.85 -27.57 -2.85
N PRO A 534 -15.15 -28.13 -1.84
CA PRO A 534 -15.83 -28.81 -0.72
C PRO A 534 -16.70 -27.89 0.13
N ARG A 535 -16.37 -26.59 0.27
CA ARG A 535 -17.20 -25.62 1.02
C ARG A 535 -18.47 -25.29 0.25
N LEU A 536 -18.36 -25.13 -1.07
CA LEU A 536 -19.51 -24.89 -1.96
C LEU A 536 -20.43 -26.11 -2.03
N ARG A 537 -19.88 -27.34 -2.09
CA ARG A 537 -20.67 -28.57 -1.98
C ARG A 537 -21.39 -28.67 -0.63
N ARG A 538 -20.73 -28.27 0.46
CA ARG A 538 -21.38 -28.23 1.79
C ARG A 538 -22.53 -27.23 1.81
N ALA A 539 -22.36 -26.04 1.22
CA ALA A 539 -23.43 -25.06 1.08
C ALA A 539 -24.64 -25.63 0.32
N LEU A 540 -24.40 -26.33 -0.80
CA LEU A 540 -25.46 -26.94 -1.61
C LEU A 540 -26.12 -28.15 -0.95
N ALA A 541 -25.37 -28.95 -0.17
CA ALA A 541 -25.94 -30.05 0.60
C ALA A 541 -26.90 -29.55 1.69
N LEU A 542 -26.62 -28.36 2.26
CA LEU A 542 -27.47 -27.71 3.23
C LEU A 542 -28.65 -26.98 2.57
N GLN A 543 -28.44 -26.39 1.38
CA GLN A 543 -29.45 -25.67 0.62
C GLN A 543 -29.27 -25.88 -0.90
N PRO A 544 -29.96 -26.87 -1.50
CA PRO A 544 -29.77 -27.26 -2.91
C PRO A 544 -30.11 -26.21 -3.98
N GLY A 545 -30.78 -25.11 -3.61
CA GLY A 545 -31.19 -24.03 -4.53
C GLY A 545 -30.30 -22.77 -4.53
N LEU A 546 -29.13 -22.79 -3.88
CA LEU A 546 -28.24 -21.63 -3.85
C LEU A 546 -27.53 -21.43 -5.19
N THR A 547 -28.15 -20.67 -6.11
CA THR A 547 -27.62 -20.39 -7.46
C THR A 547 -26.18 -19.89 -7.46
N ASN A 548 -25.80 -19.00 -6.54
CA ASN A 548 -24.44 -18.49 -6.47
C ASN A 548 -23.42 -19.56 -6.05
N ALA A 549 -23.76 -20.43 -5.09
CA ALA A 549 -22.90 -21.55 -4.69
C ALA A 549 -22.74 -22.56 -5.85
N GLN A 550 -23.84 -22.80 -6.56
CA GLN A 550 -23.93 -23.67 -7.74
C GLN A 550 -23.05 -23.16 -8.88
N HIS A 551 -23.12 -21.85 -9.17
CA HIS A 551 -22.28 -21.14 -10.14
C HIS A 551 -20.79 -21.23 -9.79
N LEU A 552 -20.43 -20.85 -8.56
CA LEU A 552 -19.05 -20.85 -8.09
C LEU A 552 -18.46 -22.25 -8.04
N LEU A 553 -19.27 -23.28 -7.74
CA LEU A 553 -18.83 -24.67 -7.80
C LEU A 553 -18.54 -25.09 -9.24
N GLY A 554 -19.37 -24.66 -10.19
CA GLY A 554 -19.12 -24.82 -11.63
C GLY A 554 -17.78 -24.22 -12.06
N ARG A 555 -17.52 -22.95 -11.70
CA ARG A 555 -16.24 -22.28 -11.97
C ARG A 555 -15.06 -22.99 -11.32
N ALA A 556 -15.18 -23.37 -10.04
CA ALA A 556 -14.13 -24.07 -9.31
C ALA A 556 -13.81 -25.44 -9.94
N ASN A 557 -14.82 -26.22 -10.31
CA ASN A 557 -14.62 -27.53 -10.95
C ASN A 557 -13.93 -27.39 -12.32
N ARG A 558 -14.32 -26.41 -13.15
CA ARG A 558 -13.62 -26.13 -14.42
C ARG A 558 -12.15 -25.78 -14.21
N ARG A 559 -11.86 -24.94 -13.22
CA ARG A 559 -10.48 -24.57 -12.86
C ARG A 559 -9.65 -25.74 -12.33
N LEU A 560 -10.32 -26.79 -11.81
CA LEU A 560 -9.70 -28.06 -11.41
C LEU A 560 -9.60 -29.08 -12.57
N GLY A 561 -9.93 -28.70 -13.81
CA GLY A 561 -9.93 -29.59 -14.98
C GLY A 561 -11.11 -30.56 -15.04
N GLN A 562 -12.14 -30.34 -14.21
CA GLN A 562 -13.34 -31.18 -14.14
C GLN A 562 -14.45 -30.59 -15.03
N ASP A 563 -14.17 -30.36 -16.31
CA ASP A 563 -15.05 -29.55 -17.19
C ASP A 563 -16.47 -30.08 -17.31
N ARG A 564 -16.65 -31.41 -17.44
CA ARG A 564 -17.99 -32.02 -17.49
C ARG A 564 -18.79 -31.79 -16.20
N GLN A 565 -18.13 -31.88 -15.04
CA GLN A 565 -18.79 -31.60 -13.76
C GLN A 565 -19.10 -30.10 -13.67
N GLY A 566 -18.14 -29.25 -14.05
CA GLY A 566 -18.29 -27.81 -14.08
C GLY A 566 -19.47 -27.35 -14.92
N ALA A 567 -19.57 -27.83 -16.16
CA ALA A 567 -20.69 -27.54 -17.07
C ALA A 567 -22.04 -27.92 -16.47
N ARG A 568 -22.17 -29.14 -15.93
CA ARG A 568 -23.41 -29.58 -15.25
C ARG A 568 -23.80 -28.66 -14.11
N GLU A 569 -22.84 -28.22 -13.30
CA GLU A 569 -23.14 -27.30 -12.20
C GLU A 569 -23.53 -25.90 -12.70
N LEU A 570 -22.92 -25.41 -13.79
CA LEU A 570 -23.27 -24.14 -14.42
C LEU A 570 -24.66 -24.18 -15.07
N GLU A 571 -24.99 -25.25 -15.78
CA GLU A 571 -26.34 -25.45 -16.35
C GLU A 571 -27.42 -25.51 -15.27
N ARG A 572 -27.12 -26.14 -14.11
CA ARG A 572 -28.01 -26.11 -12.95
C ARG A 572 -28.21 -24.69 -12.43
N ALA A 573 -27.14 -23.91 -12.32
CA ALA A 573 -27.23 -22.51 -11.91
C ALA A 573 -28.05 -21.70 -12.92
N LEU A 574 -27.84 -21.90 -14.23
CA LEU A 574 -28.57 -21.21 -15.29
C LEU A 574 -30.06 -21.56 -15.30
N ARG A 575 -30.45 -22.80 -14.99
CA ARG A 575 -31.87 -23.17 -14.83
C ARG A 575 -32.53 -22.47 -13.64
N LEU A 576 -31.77 -22.18 -12.58
CA LEU A 576 -32.27 -21.46 -11.41
C LEU A 576 -32.33 -19.95 -11.63
N ASP A 577 -31.44 -19.39 -12.45
CA ASP A 577 -31.41 -17.97 -12.82
C ASP A 577 -31.06 -17.78 -14.32
N PRO A 578 -32.06 -17.87 -15.22
CA PRO A 578 -31.83 -17.81 -16.66
C PRO A 578 -31.36 -16.43 -17.18
N MET A 579 -31.53 -15.38 -16.38
CA MET A 579 -31.30 -13.99 -16.79
C MET A 579 -29.95 -13.43 -16.34
N ARG A 580 -29.12 -14.22 -15.65
CA ARG A 580 -27.76 -13.82 -15.27
C ARG A 580 -26.81 -13.85 -16.48
N LEU A 581 -26.30 -12.69 -16.87
CA LEU A 581 -25.41 -12.52 -18.02
C LEU A 581 -24.04 -13.21 -17.85
N ASP A 582 -23.48 -13.19 -16.64
CA ASP A 582 -22.20 -13.82 -16.30
C ASP A 582 -22.29 -15.36 -16.33
N LEU A 583 -23.43 -15.92 -15.89
CA LEU A 583 -23.71 -17.36 -16.02
C LEU A 583 -23.74 -17.83 -17.48
N ASN A 584 -24.37 -17.05 -18.36
CA ASN A 584 -24.42 -17.39 -19.79
C ASN A 584 -23.01 -17.37 -20.41
N ALA A 585 -22.17 -16.40 -20.07
CA ALA A 585 -20.77 -16.38 -20.53
C ALA A 585 -19.97 -17.58 -19.99
N ASP A 586 -20.09 -17.91 -18.71
CA ASP A 586 -19.40 -19.07 -18.12
C ASP A 586 -19.90 -20.41 -18.68
N CYS A 587 -21.19 -20.53 -19.02
CA CYS A 587 -21.74 -21.70 -19.72
C CYS A 587 -21.18 -21.81 -21.13
N ALA A 588 -21.04 -20.69 -21.86
CA ALA A 588 -20.43 -20.69 -23.18
C ALA A 588 -18.97 -21.19 -23.14
N ASP A 589 -18.19 -20.68 -22.19
CA ASP A 589 -16.82 -21.13 -21.96
C ASP A 589 -16.76 -22.62 -21.57
N ALA A 590 -17.73 -23.11 -20.80
CA ALA A 590 -17.81 -24.52 -20.42
C ALA A 590 -18.16 -25.42 -21.62
N ALA A 591 -19.11 -25.00 -22.45
CA ALA A 591 -19.47 -25.70 -23.67
C ALA A 591 -18.29 -25.77 -24.66
N LEU A 592 -17.51 -24.68 -24.80
CA LEU A 592 -16.27 -24.70 -25.59
C LEU A 592 -15.26 -25.71 -25.08
N ALA A 593 -15.04 -25.77 -23.76
CA ALA A 593 -14.14 -26.75 -23.16
C ALA A 593 -14.58 -28.21 -23.41
N LEU A 594 -15.89 -28.44 -23.60
CA LEU A 594 -16.46 -29.73 -23.96
C LEU A 594 -16.51 -30.00 -25.47
N GLY A 595 -16.08 -29.05 -26.30
CA GLY A 595 -16.10 -29.15 -27.76
C GLY A 595 -17.45 -28.84 -28.42
N ASP A 596 -18.44 -28.35 -27.65
CA ASP A 596 -19.74 -27.95 -28.19
C ASP A 596 -19.77 -26.46 -28.53
N ALA A 597 -19.18 -26.13 -29.68
CA ALA A 597 -19.08 -24.76 -30.15
C ALA A 597 -20.45 -24.14 -30.51
N ALA A 598 -21.44 -24.97 -30.88
CA ALA A 598 -22.78 -24.50 -31.22
C ALA A 598 -23.52 -24.03 -29.96
N ALA A 599 -23.57 -24.85 -28.92
CA ALA A 599 -24.14 -24.47 -27.63
C ALA A 599 -23.40 -23.27 -27.02
N ALA A 600 -22.06 -23.23 -27.17
CA ALA A 600 -21.28 -22.08 -26.71
C ALA A 600 -21.71 -20.77 -27.38
N ALA A 601 -21.90 -20.78 -28.71
CA ALA A 601 -22.35 -19.61 -29.44
C ALA A 601 -23.77 -19.18 -29.01
N GLU A 602 -24.67 -20.10 -28.71
CA GLU A 602 -26.01 -19.79 -28.21
C GLU A 602 -25.97 -19.09 -26.84
N HIS A 603 -25.23 -19.66 -25.89
CA HIS A 603 -25.04 -19.08 -24.56
C HIS A 603 -24.35 -17.72 -24.63
N ALA A 604 -23.29 -17.58 -25.43
CA ALA A 604 -22.58 -16.32 -25.58
C ALA A 604 -23.46 -15.24 -26.24
N ARG A 605 -24.27 -15.59 -27.25
CA ARG A 605 -25.26 -14.66 -27.81
C ARG A 605 -26.28 -14.22 -26.78
N GLN A 606 -26.72 -15.11 -25.89
CA GLN A 606 -27.61 -14.74 -24.79
C GLN A 606 -26.91 -13.79 -23.81
N ALA A 607 -25.65 -14.04 -23.44
CA ALA A 607 -24.87 -13.14 -22.60
C ALA A 607 -24.75 -11.74 -23.22
N VAL A 608 -24.45 -11.65 -24.52
CA VAL A 608 -24.37 -10.38 -25.26
C VAL A 608 -25.74 -9.69 -25.39
N ARG A 609 -26.82 -10.45 -25.58
CA ARG A 609 -28.19 -9.87 -25.60
C ARG A 609 -28.57 -9.26 -24.25
N LEU A 610 -28.24 -9.95 -23.16
CA LEU A 610 -28.54 -9.49 -21.79
C LEU A 610 -27.61 -8.36 -21.35
N GLY A 611 -26.36 -8.35 -21.79
CA GLY A 611 -25.36 -7.34 -21.50
C GLY A 611 -24.55 -6.96 -22.74
N PRO A 612 -24.99 -5.99 -23.56
CA PRO A 612 -24.29 -5.60 -24.79
C PRO A 612 -22.88 -5.05 -24.61
N GLU A 613 -22.54 -4.59 -23.40
CA GLU A 613 -21.21 -4.10 -23.01
C GLU A 613 -20.40 -5.10 -22.16
N LEU A 614 -20.87 -6.36 -22.04
CA LEU A 614 -20.16 -7.39 -21.29
C LEU A 614 -18.96 -7.92 -22.09
N TYR A 615 -17.75 -7.69 -21.58
CA TYR A 615 -16.52 -8.20 -22.17
C TYR A 615 -16.55 -9.73 -22.33
N GLU A 616 -16.87 -10.45 -21.26
CA GLU A 616 -16.87 -11.92 -21.20
C GLU A 616 -17.85 -12.52 -22.22
N GLY A 617 -18.99 -11.87 -22.46
CA GLY A 617 -19.97 -12.30 -23.45
C GLY A 617 -19.44 -12.20 -24.88
N HIS A 618 -18.82 -11.08 -25.24
CA HIS A 618 -18.21 -10.89 -26.57
C HIS A 618 -16.99 -11.78 -26.77
N ALA A 619 -16.17 -11.97 -25.74
CA ALA A 619 -15.01 -12.87 -25.78
C ALA A 619 -15.44 -14.33 -25.98
N ALA A 620 -16.41 -14.82 -25.21
CA ALA A 620 -16.95 -16.17 -25.36
C ALA A 620 -17.61 -16.37 -26.74
N LEU A 621 -18.32 -15.34 -27.25
CA LEU A 621 -18.92 -15.39 -28.58
C LEU A 621 -17.86 -15.50 -29.66
N ALA A 622 -16.80 -14.71 -29.56
CA ALA A 622 -15.69 -14.73 -30.51
C ALA A 622 -15.00 -16.10 -30.52
N ALA A 623 -14.66 -16.64 -29.35
CA ALA A 623 -14.05 -17.96 -29.22
C ALA A 623 -14.95 -19.08 -29.79
N ALA A 624 -16.27 -19.02 -29.55
CA ALA A 624 -17.22 -19.96 -30.13
C ALA A 624 -17.29 -19.87 -31.65
N LEU A 625 -17.31 -18.65 -32.20
CA LEU A 625 -17.32 -18.42 -33.65
C LEU A 625 -16.01 -18.87 -34.32
N GLU A 626 -14.86 -18.75 -33.66
CA GLU A 626 -13.61 -19.32 -34.14
C GLU A 626 -13.69 -20.85 -34.23
N SER A 627 -14.22 -21.49 -33.18
CA SER A 627 -14.38 -22.95 -33.15
C SER A 627 -15.42 -23.44 -34.16
N LEU A 628 -16.38 -22.60 -34.57
CA LEU A 628 -17.34 -22.88 -35.64
C LEU A 628 -16.78 -22.62 -37.04
N GLY A 629 -15.55 -22.11 -37.17
CA GLY A 629 -14.96 -21.79 -38.47
C GLY A 629 -15.53 -20.52 -39.11
N CYS A 630 -15.99 -19.56 -38.29
CA CYS A 630 -16.51 -18.26 -38.74
C CYS A 630 -15.56 -17.10 -38.37
N PRO A 631 -14.36 -17.01 -38.99
CA PRO A 631 -13.28 -16.12 -38.54
C PRO A 631 -13.59 -14.63 -38.69
N ASP A 632 -14.45 -14.22 -39.64
CA ASP A 632 -14.86 -12.82 -39.84
C ASP A 632 -15.75 -12.31 -38.72
N THR A 633 -16.78 -13.08 -38.38
CA THR A 633 -17.66 -12.75 -37.27
C THR A 633 -16.95 -12.86 -35.93
N ALA A 634 -16.00 -13.81 -35.80
CA ALA A 634 -15.16 -13.90 -34.62
C ALA A 634 -14.27 -12.67 -34.43
N LEU A 635 -13.61 -12.21 -35.50
CA LEU A 635 -12.79 -11.00 -35.47
C LEU A 635 -13.60 -9.77 -35.01
N ALA A 636 -14.80 -9.59 -35.57
CA ALA A 636 -15.70 -8.50 -35.16
C ALA A 636 -16.10 -8.59 -33.68
N ALA A 637 -16.34 -9.80 -33.16
CA ALA A 637 -16.64 -10.04 -31.75
C ALA A 637 -15.43 -9.77 -30.84
N TRP A 638 -14.21 -10.15 -31.24
CA TRP A 638 -12.98 -9.79 -30.52
C TRP A 638 -12.77 -8.27 -30.47
N GLU A 639 -12.99 -7.57 -31.59
CA GLU A 639 -12.92 -6.11 -31.62
C GLU A 639 -13.98 -5.45 -30.74
N ARG A 640 -15.17 -6.07 -30.63
CA ARG A 640 -16.19 -5.61 -29.69
C ARG A 640 -15.77 -5.84 -28.24
N ALA A 641 -15.19 -7.00 -27.92
CA ALA A 641 -14.62 -7.27 -26.60
C ALA A 641 -13.55 -6.21 -26.23
N ILE A 642 -12.63 -5.89 -27.15
CA ILE A 642 -11.63 -4.82 -26.96
C ILE A 642 -12.29 -3.47 -26.63
N ARG A 643 -13.38 -3.11 -27.32
CA ARG A 643 -14.12 -1.87 -27.03
C ARG A 643 -14.81 -1.88 -25.66
N CYS A 644 -15.36 -3.02 -25.25
CA CYS A 644 -16.02 -3.16 -23.95
C CYS A 644 -15.01 -3.10 -22.79
N ASN A 645 -13.83 -3.68 -22.96
CA ASN A 645 -12.75 -3.56 -21.97
C ASN A 645 -11.37 -3.62 -22.64
N PRO A 646 -10.68 -2.48 -22.82
CA PRO A 646 -9.36 -2.46 -23.42
C PRO A 646 -8.26 -3.01 -22.49
N GLY A 647 -8.54 -3.25 -21.20
CA GLY A 647 -7.54 -3.71 -20.24
C GLY A 647 -7.10 -5.17 -20.38
N PHE A 648 -7.90 -6.03 -21.03
CA PHE A 648 -7.62 -7.47 -21.14
C PHE A 648 -6.82 -7.83 -22.39
N GLY A 649 -5.79 -8.67 -22.22
CA GLY A 649 -4.85 -9.04 -23.30
C GLY A 649 -5.41 -10.03 -24.33
N GLU A 650 -6.27 -10.96 -23.90
CA GLU A 650 -6.77 -12.08 -24.71
C GLU A 650 -7.36 -11.61 -26.05
N ALA A 651 -8.30 -10.67 -26.02
CA ALA A 651 -8.97 -10.18 -27.23
C ALA A 651 -7.98 -9.52 -28.22
N PHE A 652 -6.95 -8.82 -27.73
CA PHE A 652 -5.88 -8.27 -28.58
C PHE A 652 -5.04 -9.38 -29.22
N THR A 653 -4.66 -10.39 -28.44
CA THR A 653 -3.90 -11.55 -28.94
C THR A 653 -4.70 -12.29 -30.01
N ARG A 654 -5.98 -12.56 -29.78
CA ARG A 654 -6.84 -13.28 -30.74
C ARG A 654 -7.10 -12.46 -32.00
N ARG A 655 -7.39 -11.15 -31.86
CA ARG A 655 -7.48 -10.22 -33.00
C ARG A 655 -6.20 -10.27 -33.85
N ALA A 656 -5.06 -10.13 -33.20
CA ALA A 656 -3.77 -10.11 -33.88
C ALA A 656 -3.49 -11.43 -34.63
N LEU A 657 -3.69 -12.58 -33.97
CA LEU A 657 -3.51 -13.89 -34.61
C LEU A 657 -4.44 -14.09 -35.83
N SER A 658 -5.69 -13.65 -35.73
CA SER A 658 -6.65 -13.68 -36.84
C SER A 658 -6.14 -12.85 -38.04
N LEU A 659 -5.70 -11.62 -37.80
CA LEU A 659 -5.19 -10.73 -38.85
C LEU A 659 -3.87 -11.23 -39.46
N LEU A 660 -2.94 -11.70 -38.64
CA LEU A 660 -1.66 -12.25 -39.10
C LEU A 660 -1.88 -13.52 -39.93
N THR A 661 -2.81 -14.38 -39.51
CA THR A 661 -3.17 -15.59 -40.26
C THR A 661 -3.84 -15.27 -41.59
N ARG A 662 -4.73 -14.27 -41.65
CA ARG A 662 -5.31 -13.79 -42.91
C ARG A 662 -4.25 -13.24 -43.86
N ARG A 663 -3.25 -12.54 -43.31
CA ARG A 663 -2.22 -11.88 -44.11
C ARG A 663 -1.17 -12.84 -44.65
N TRP A 664 -0.71 -13.79 -43.84
CA TRP A 664 0.46 -14.63 -44.14
C TRP A 664 0.18 -16.13 -44.16
N GLY A 665 -1.06 -16.54 -43.89
CA GLY A 665 -1.41 -17.94 -43.69
C GLY A 665 -1.05 -18.44 -42.29
N PRO A 666 -1.18 -19.76 -42.06
CA PRO A 666 -0.90 -20.35 -40.76
C PRO A 666 0.58 -20.18 -40.36
N PRO A 667 0.88 -20.07 -39.05
CA PRO A 667 2.25 -20.03 -38.56
C PRO A 667 2.95 -21.40 -38.76
N PRO A 668 4.26 -21.53 -38.43
CA PRO A 668 4.93 -22.83 -38.43
C PRO A 668 4.12 -23.91 -37.70
N ALA A 669 4.12 -25.12 -38.27
CA ALA A 669 3.44 -26.27 -37.68
C ALA A 669 4.00 -26.56 -36.28
N PRO A 670 3.17 -26.89 -35.28
CA PRO A 670 3.66 -27.23 -33.95
C PRO A 670 4.57 -28.44 -33.98
N ALA A 671 5.69 -28.34 -33.27
CA ALA A 671 6.58 -29.44 -32.96
C ALA A 671 5.84 -30.51 -32.11
N PRO A 672 6.34 -31.76 -32.08
CA PRO A 672 5.77 -32.81 -31.25
C PRO A 672 5.85 -32.48 -29.75
N ALA A 673 4.79 -32.81 -29.01
CA ALA A 673 4.73 -32.64 -27.56
C ALA A 673 5.79 -33.47 -26.82
N GLY A 674 6.17 -33.02 -25.63
CA GLY A 674 7.09 -33.75 -24.76
C GLY A 674 6.46 -35.04 -24.23
N GLY A 675 7.29 -36.07 -23.99
CA GLY A 675 6.84 -37.25 -23.27
C GLY A 675 6.53 -36.96 -21.78
N PRO A 676 5.83 -37.86 -21.07
CA PRO A 676 5.58 -37.74 -19.64
C PRO A 676 6.88 -37.48 -18.85
N GLY A 677 6.82 -36.63 -17.84
CA GLY A 677 7.96 -36.20 -17.03
C GLY A 677 8.86 -35.16 -17.70
N ARG A 678 8.54 -34.75 -18.93
CA ARG A 678 9.32 -33.77 -19.70
C ARG A 678 8.50 -32.58 -20.20
N ARG A 679 7.23 -32.47 -19.81
CA ARG A 679 6.34 -31.40 -20.28
C ARG A 679 6.37 -30.22 -19.31
N LEU A 680 6.28 -29.01 -19.84
CA LEU A 680 5.99 -27.79 -19.09
C LEU A 680 4.97 -27.01 -19.90
N ALA A 681 3.77 -26.78 -19.40
CA ALA A 681 2.76 -26.01 -20.13
C ALA A 681 2.68 -24.57 -19.62
N SER A 682 2.26 -23.65 -20.48
CA SER A 682 1.75 -22.34 -20.10
C SER A 682 0.47 -22.03 -20.85
N THR A 683 -0.64 -22.61 -20.40
CA THR A 683 -1.92 -22.58 -21.12
C THR A 683 -2.58 -21.20 -21.18
N VAL A 684 -2.08 -20.23 -20.42
CA VAL A 684 -2.63 -18.87 -20.32
C VAL A 684 -1.78 -17.81 -21.01
N LEU A 685 -0.70 -18.21 -21.71
CA LEU A 685 0.14 -17.29 -22.48
C LEU A 685 -0.72 -16.47 -23.45
N GLY A 686 -0.62 -15.14 -23.35
CA GLY A 686 -1.36 -14.20 -24.18
C GLY A 686 -2.80 -13.92 -23.75
N ARG A 687 -3.27 -14.50 -22.64
CA ARG A 687 -4.60 -14.22 -22.07
C ARG A 687 -4.62 -12.95 -21.22
N ASN A 688 -3.64 -12.83 -20.32
CA ASN A 688 -3.60 -11.79 -19.29
C ASN A 688 -2.64 -10.63 -19.63
N GLY A 689 -1.65 -10.89 -20.49
CA GLY A 689 -0.65 -9.92 -20.94
C GLY A 689 -0.72 -9.65 -22.44
N ARG A 690 -0.51 -8.38 -22.83
CA ARG A 690 -0.33 -8.00 -24.23
C ARG A 690 1.07 -8.38 -24.74
N PHE A 691 1.35 -8.07 -26.00
CA PHE A 691 2.54 -8.48 -26.75
C PHE A 691 3.85 -8.58 -25.94
N ALA A 692 4.38 -7.49 -25.38
CA ALA A 692 5.70 -7.54 -24.75
C ALA A 692 5.72 -8.35 -23.43
N ASN A 693 4.60 -8.40 -22.70
CA ASN A 693 4.50 -9.28 -21.55
C ASN A 693 4.50 -10.75 -21.98
N GLN A 694 3.94 -11.09 -23.16
CA GLN A 694 4.05 -12.45 -23.71
C GLN A 694 5.50 -12.83 -24.01
N LEU A 695 6.36 -11.89 -24.40
CA LEU A 695 7.79 -12.16 -24.57
C LEU A 695 8.48 -12.50 -23.25
N LEU A 696 8.13 -11.83 -22.14
CA LEU A 696 8.62 -12.18 -20.81
C LEU A 696 8.14 -13.58 -20.41
N GLN A 697 6.84 -13.83 -20.50
CA GLN A 697 6.24 -15.12 -20.17
C GLN A 697 6.88 -16.26 -20.95
N TYR A 698 6.91 -16.15 -22.28
CA TYR A 698 7.48 -17.16 -23.14
C TYR A 698 8.99 -17.29 -22.95
N GLY A 699 9.73 -16.19 -22.99
CA GLY A 699 11.20 -16.21 -22.95
C GLY A 699 11.73 -16.81 -21.66
N ILE A 700 11.16 -16.43 -20.52
CA ILE A 700 11.59 -16.94 -19.21
C ILE A 700 11.25 -18.43 -19.06
N LEU A 701 10.04 -18.85 -19.47
CA LEU A 701 9.66 -20.25 -19.44
C LEU A 701 10.46 -21.10 -20.43
N ARG A 702 10.85 -20.55 -21.59
CA ARG A 702 11.68 -21.23 -22.58
C ARG A 702 13.10 -21.45 -22.07
N LEU A 703 13.69 -20.46 -21.42
CA LEU A 703 15.00 -20.57 -20.75
C LEU A 703 14.95 -21.60 -19.62
N TYR A 704 13.90 -21.55 -18.79
CA TYR A 704 13.69 -22.52 -17.73
C TYR A 704 13.53 -23.95 -18.29
N ALA A 705 12.71 -24.13 -19.32
CA ALA A 705 12.52 -25.43 -19.96
C ALA A 705 13.82 -25.97 -20.55
N ALA A 706 14.60 -25.13 -21.23
CA ALA A 706 15.91 -25.49 -21.78
C ALA A 706 16.89 -25.94 -20.69
N ARG A 707 16.95 -25.20 -19.56
CA ARG A 707 17.79 -25.53 -18.40
C ARG A 707 17.47 -26.91 -17.79
N HIS A 708 16.19 -27.30 -17.79
CA HIS A 708 15.72 -28.55 -17.18
C HIS A 708 15.46 -29.68 -18.20
N GLY A 709 15.79 -29.48 -19.48
CA GLY A 709 15.55 -30.48 -20.53
C GLY A 709 14.06 -30.77 -20.79
N LEU A 710 13.20 -29.82 -20.44
CA LEU A 710 11.74 -29.88 -20.63
C LEU A 710 11.33 -29.34 -22.00
N THR A 711 10.18 -29.78 -22.47
CA THR A 711 9.49 -29.29 -23.65
C THR A 711 8.41 -28.31 -23.22
N LEU A 712 8.53 -27.05 -23.64
CA LEU A 712 7.54 -26.02 -23.35
C LEU A 712 6.35 -26.17 -24.30
N GLU A 713 5.14 -26.28 -23.76
CA GLU A 713 3.88 -26.33 -24.50
C GLU A 713 3.10 -25.03 -24.29
N VAL A 714 2.76 -24.34 -25.38
CA VAL A 714 2.12 -23.02 -25.33
C VAL A 714 0.96 -22.91 -26.31
N PRO A 715 -0.13 -22.21 -25.95
CA PRO A 715 -1.24 -21.97 -26.86
C PRO A 715 -0.78 -21.14 -28.08
N PRO A 716 -1.63 -21.02 -29.12
CA PRO A 716 -1.37 -20.07 -30.19
C PRO A 716 -1.14 -18.66 -29.62
N TRP A 717 0.01 -18.07 -29.95
CA TRP A 717 0.46 -16.78 -29.47
C TRP A 717 1.27 -16.07 -30.54
N LEU A 718 1.47 -14.76 -30.38
CA LEU A 718 2.03 -13.87 -31.40
C LEU A 718 3.40 -14.33 -31.94
N GLY A 719 4.26 -14.88 -31.08
CA GLY A 719 5.63 -15.23 -31.45
C GLY A 719 5.75 -16.32 -32.52
N ARG A 720 4.69 -17.11 -32.75
CA ARG A 720 4.68 -18.09 -33.85
C ARG A 720 4.70 -17.42 -35.22
N HIS A 721 3.98 -16.30 -35.38
CA HIS A 721 3.99 -15.51 -36.62
C HIS A 721 5.16 -14.52 -36.67
N LEU A 722 5.50 -13.91 -35.53
CA LEU A 722 6.48 -12.82 -35.49
C LEU A 722 7.94 -13.31 -35.44
N TYR A 723 8.20 -14.48 -34.86
CA TYR A 723 9.55 -15.01 -34.60
C TYR A 723 9.72 -16.47 -35.07
N ASP A 724 8.78 -17.00 -35.85
CA ASP A 724 8.78 -18.37 -36.35
C ASP A 724 8.88 -19.47 -35.27
N HIS A 725 8.40 -19.19 -34.05
CA HIS A 725 8.33 -20.22 -33.02
C HIS A 725 7.35 -21.33 -33.38
N ASP A 726 7.75 -22.56 -33.07
CA ASP A 726 7.04 -23.78 -33.43
C ASP A 726 6.71 -24.67 -32.23
N ASP A 727 6.80 -24.16 -30.99
CA ASP A 727 6.62 -24.98 -29.79
C ASP A 727 5.29 -25.77 -29.81
N PRO A 728 5.25 -26.96 -29.20
CA PRO A 728 4.05 -27.80 -29.19
C PRO A 728 2.85 -27.08 -28.58
N LEU A 729 1.65 -27.39 -29.09
CA LEU A 729 0.41 -26.95 -28.46
C LEU A 729 0.17 -27.74 -27.16
N PRO A 730 -0.55 -27.18 -26.18
CA PRO A 730 -0.86 -27.89 -24.95
C PRO A 730 -1.62 -29.19 -25.22
N GLY A 731 -1.09 -30.29 -24.69
CA GLY A 731 -1.73 -31.61 -24.74
C GLY A 731 -2.76 -31.82 -23.61
N PRO A 732 -2.90 -33.06 -23.08
CA PRO A 732 -3.73 -33.32 -21.91
C PRO A 732 -3.40 -32.38 -20.75
N ALA A 733 -4.43 -31.92 -20.05
CA ALA A 733 -4.33 -30.93 -18.98
C ALA A 733 -3.32 -31.36 -17.91
N LEU A 734 -2.42 -30.45 -17.57
CA LEU A 734 -1.43 -30.64 -16.51
C LEU A 734 -1.89 -29.94 -15.22
N PRO A 735 -1.51 -30.45 -14.03
CA PRO A 735 -1.74 -29.76 -12.78
C PRO A 735 -1.16 -28.34 -12.80
N ARG A 736 -2.02 -27.35 -12.57
CA ARG A 736 -1.63 -25.95 -12.53
C ARG A 736 -0.90 -25.61 -11.24
N VAL A 737 0.16 -24.81 -11.35
CA VAL A 737 0.88 -24.21 -10.22
C VAL A 737 0.33 -22.82 -9.97
N ALA A 738 0.14 -22.45 -8.71
CA ALA A 738 -0.32 -21.11 -8.36
C ALA A 738 0.67 -20.06 -8.89
N GLU A 739 0.17 -18.95 -9.42
CA GLU A 739 0.98 -17.95 -10.15
C GLU A 739 2.25 -17.53 -9.40
N LYS A 740 2.11 -17.11 -8.14
CA LYS A 740 3.23 -16.65 -7.30
C LYS A 740 4.24 -17.77 -7.00
N GLU A 741 3.76 -19.00 -6.82
CA GLU A 741 4.62 -20.15 -6.57
C GLU A 741 5.41 -20.53 -7.83
N GLY A 742 4.76 -20.49 -8.99
CA GLY A 742 5.36 -20.73 -10.29
C GLY A 742 6.43 -19.69 -10.62
N GLU A 743 6.12 -18.41 -10.48
CA GLU A 743 7.08 -17.32 -10.70
C GLU A 743 8.29 -17.42 -9.76
N ALA A 744 8.07 -17.67 -8.48
CA ALA A 744 9.14 -17.82 -7.50
C ALA A 744 10.05 -19.01 -7.83
N ALA A 745 9.47 -20.17 -8.13
CA ALA A 745 10.23 -21.39 -8.45
C ALA A 745 11.05 -21.24 -9.74
N VAL A 746 10.47 -20.67 -10.80
CA VAL A 746 11.18 -20.40 -12.05
C VAL A 746 12.31 -19.40 -11.83
N THR A 747 12.04 -18.31 -11.12
CA THR A 747 13.03 -17.25 -10.86
C THR A 747 14.20 -17.77 -10.01
N ALA A 748 13.92 -18.50 -8.92
CA ALA A 748 14.95 -19.12 -8.08
C ALA A 748 15.85 -20.07 -8.88
N SER A 749 15.24 -20.90 -9.74
CA SER A 749 15.99 -21.80 -10.61
C SER A 749 16.93 -21.07 -11.58
N LEU A 750 16.53 -19.91 -12.09
CA LEU A 750 17.37 -19.11 -13.00
C LEU A 750 18.49 -18.37 -12.25
N ARG A 751 18.32 -18.08 -10.94
CA ARG A 751 19.41 -17.62 -10.05
C ARG A 751 20.45 -18.70 -9.76
N GLY A 752 20.18 -19.96 -10.13
CA GLY A 752 21.05 -21.10 -9.83
C GLY A 752 20.72 -21.79 -8.51
N GLU A 753 19.61 -21.47 -7.87
CA GLU A 753 19.16 -22.16 -6.66
C GLU A 753 18.64 -23.56 -7.01
N HIS A 754 18.98 -24.55 -6.17
CA HIS A 754 18.52 -25.92 -6.35
C HIS A 754 17.03 -26.05 -5.98
N ALA A 755 16.18 -26.22 -6.98
CA ALA A 755 14.76 -26.50 -6.83
C ALA A 755 14.34 -27.68 -7.72
N ALA A 756 13.31 -28.42 -7.31
CA ALA A 756 12.73 -29.47 -8.13
C ALA A 756 12.17 -28.88 -9.44
N ALA A 757 12.42 -29.54 -10.57
CA ALA A 757 11.89 -29.13 -11.86
C ALA A 757 10.36 -29.20 -11.86
N LEU A 758 9.71 -28.22 -12.49
CA LEU A 758 8.26 -28.15 -12.67
C LEU A 758 7.80 -29.05 -13.85
N ALA A 759 8.34 -30.28 -13.90
CA ALA A 759 7.95 -31.28 -14.88
C ALA A 759 6.47 -31.67 -14.71
N ASP A 760 5.77 -31.81 -15.83
CA ASP A 760 4.34 -32.08 -15.93
C ASP A 760 3.48 -31.07 -15.16
N ARG A 761 3.84 -29.79 -15.22
CA ARG A 761 3.07 -28.68 -14.62
C ARG A 761 2.63 -27.66 -15.65
N ASP A 762 1.50 -27.03 -15.39
CA ASP A 762 1.03 -25.83 -16.09
C ASP A 762 1.38 -24.60 -15.25
N VAL A 763 2.26 -23.74 -15.78
CA VAL A 763 2.83 -22.59 -15.07
C VAL A 763 2.33 -21.30 -15.72
N SER A 764 1.79 -20.42 -14.89
CA SER A 764 1.36 -19.08 -15.26
C SER A 764 2.12 -18.04 -14.44
N GLY A 765 2.37 -16.88 -15.04
CA GLY A 765 3.02 -15.73 -14.41
C GLY A 765 3.00 -14.54 -15.35
N TYR A 766 3.06 -13.33 -14.82
CA TYR A 766 3.38 -12.13 -15.59
C TYR A 766 4.88 -11.96 -15.78
N PHE A 767 5.69 -12.43 -14.82
CA PHE A 767 7.14 -12.31 -14.80
C PHE A 767 7.65 -10.87 -15.00
N CYS A 768 6.95 -9.88 -14.43
CA CYS A 768 7.33 -8.46 -14.45
C CYS A 768 8.23 -8.06 -13.26
N GLY A 769 8.84 -9.02 -12.57
CA GLY A 769 9.68 -8.81 -11.40
C GLY A 769 11.10 -8.31 -11.75
N ASP A 770 12.02 -8.49 -10.80
CA ASP A 770 13.45 -8.24 -10.96
C ASP A 770 14.06 -9.14 -12.06
N THR A 771 14.71 -8.51 -13.06
CA THR A 771 15.35 -9.22 -14.18
C THR A 771 16.78 -9.65 -13.93
N THR A 772 17.37 -9.32 -12.78
CA THR A 772 18.73 -9.76 -12.38
C THR A 772 18.99 -11.26 -12.63
N PRO A 773 18.04 -12.18 -12.35
CA PRO A 773 18.22 -13.62 -12.60
C PRO A 773 18.36 -14.01 -14.07
N LEU A 774 17.96 -13.13 -15.00
CA LEU A 774 18.01 -13.37 -16.44
C LEU A 774 19.32 -12.88 -17.07
N ALA A 775 20.11 -12.07 -16.36
CA ALA A 775 21.35 -11.50 -16.87
C ALA A 775 22.34 -12.54 -17.44
N PRO A 776 22.52 -13.73 -16.84
CA PRO A 776 23.38 -14.78 -17.41
C PRO A 776 22.88 -15.35 -18.75
N PHE A 777 21.58 -15.22 -19.03
CA PHE A 777 20.90 -15.77 -20.20
C PHE A 777 20.56 -14.71 -21.25
N ARG A 778 21.24 -13.56 -21.22
CA ARG A 778 20.88 -12.41 -22.05
C ARG A 778 20.88 -12.71 -23.54
N GLU A 779 21.85 -13.50 -24.00
CA GLU A 779 22.06 -13.78 -25.42
C GLU A 779 21.06 -14.82 -25.90
N GLU A 780 20.79 -15.83 -25.08
CA GLU A 780 19.75 -16.82 -25.30
C GLU A 780 18.37 -16.16 -25.36
N PHE A 781 18.05 -15.28 -24.41
CA PHE A 781 16.78 -14.55 -24.41
C PHE A 781 16.63 -13.68 -25.66
N ARG A 782 17.69 -12.94 -26.04
CA ARG A 782 17.69 -12.13 -27.27
C ARG A 782 17.50 -12.96 -28.53
N ALA A 783 18.13 -14.13 -28.60
CA ALA A 783 18.06 -15.01 -29.76
C ALA A 783 16.63 -15.50 -30.03
N LEU A 784 15.81 -15.67 -28.98
CA LEU A 784 14.40 -16.07 -29.12
C LEU A 784 13.59 -15.07 -29.94
N PHE A 785 13.91 -13.77 -29.90
CA PHE A 785 13.05 -12.72 -30.46
C PHE A 785 13.64 -12.05 -31.70
N THR A 786 14.26 -12.86 -32.55
CA THR A 786 14.75 -12.41 -33.86
C THR A 786 13.60 -12.42 -34.88
N PRO A 787 13.31 -11.33 -35.61
CA PRO A 787 12.20 -11.30 -36.57
C PRO A 787 12.21 -12.48 -37.55
N GLY A 788 11.07 -13.17 -37.64
CA GLY A 788 10.87 -14.32 -38.52
C GLY A 788 10.76 -13.92 -40.00
N ARG A 789 10.61 -14.93 -40.87
CA ARG A 789 10.59 -14.80 -42.34
C ARG A 789 9.61 -13.75 -42.87
N HIS A 790 8.44 -13.62 -42.24
CA HIS A 790 7.39 -12.70 -42.70
C HIS A 790 7.65 -11.26 -42.27
N LEU A 791 8.31 -11.08 -41.13
CA LEU A 791 8.49 -9.78 -40.49
C LEU A 791 9.85 -9.16 -40.77
N ARG A 792 10.86 -9.98 -41.11
CA ARG A 792 12.22 -9.56 -41.42
C ARG A 792 12.31 -8.52 -42.55
N PRO A 793 11.63 -8.66 -43.70
CA PRO A 793 11.68 -7.62 -44.72
C PRO A 793 11.15 -6.26 -44.24
N HIS A 794 10.11 -6.26 -43.39
CA HIS A 794 9.58 -5.05 -42.79
C HIS A 794 10.55 -4.45 -41.76
N ALA A 795 11.12 -5.30 -40.90
CA ALA A 795 12.13 -4.92 -39.93
C ALA A 795 13.35 -4.26 -40.60
N ASP A 796 13.92 -4.91 -41.62
CA ASP A 796 15.09 -4.42 -42.35
C ASP A 796 14.78 -3.09 -43.05
N ALA A 797 13.59 -2.95 -43.66
CA ALA A 797 13.17 -1.70 -44.30
C ALA A 797 13.00 -0.54 -43.30
N VAL A 798 12.43 -0.80 -42.13
CA VAL A 798 12.30 0.19 -41.04
C VAL A 798 13.68 0.67 -40.59
N LEU A 799 14.61 -0.26 -40.33
CA LEU A 799 15.96 0.10 -39.89
C LEU A 799 16.74 0.85 -40.97
N GLY A 800 16.61 0.46 -42.24
CA GLY A 800 17.22 1.17 -43.37
C GLY A 800 16.78 2.63 -43.42
N ARG A 801 15.46 2.89 -43.43
CA ARG A 801 14.90 4.26 -43.44
C ARG A 801 15.33 5.07 -42.22
N LEU A 802 15.37 4.43 -41.05
CA LEU A 802 15.78 5.07 -39.80
C LEU A 802 17.25 5.51 -39.83
N ARG A 803 18.14 4.68 -40.39
CA ARG A 803 19.57 4.98 -40.54
C ARG A 803 19.86 5.98 -41.65
N ASP A 804 19.07 5.99 -42.72
CA ASP A 804 19.15 7.02 -43.76
C ASP A 804 18.74 8.40 -43.24
N ALA A 805 17.78 8.44 -42.30
CA ALA A 805 17.25 9.68 -41.72
C ALA A 805 18.17 10.34 -40.68
N GLY A 806 19.02 9.58 -39.98
CA GLY A 806 19.91 10.13 -38.95
C GLY A 806 21.05 9.20 -38.55
N ARG A 807 22.15 9.78 -38.06
CA ARG A 807 23.32 8.99 -37.62
C ARG A 807 23.11 8.42 -36.22
N THR A 808 22.50 9.21 -35.33
CA THR A 808 22.19 8.81 -33.96
C THR A 808 20.68 8.77 -33.75
N VAL A 809 20.11 7.60 -33.47
CA VAL A 809 18.69 7.42 -33.21
C VAL A 809 18.43 7.54 -31.70
N VAL A 810 17.62 8.51 -31.32
CA VAL A 810 17.10 8.68 -29.96
C VAL A 810 15.64 8.25 -29.95
N ALA A 811 15.30 7.19 -29.22
CA ALA A 811 13.94 6.69 -29.15
C ALA A 811 13.31 6.95 -27.77
N LEU A 812 12.11 7.52 -27.76
CA LEU A 812 11.27 7.66 -26.58
C LEU A 812 10.10 6.69 -26.66
N HIS A 813 9.73 6.10 -25.53
CA HIS A 813 8.43 5.47 -25.36
C HIS A 813 7.59 6.27 -24.37
N LEU A 814 6.47 6.81 -24.84
CA LEU A 814 5.48 7.53 -24.06
C LEU A 814 4.24 6.65 -23.91
N ARG A 815 3.72 6.55 -22.69
CA ARG A 815 2.49 5.79 -22.40
C ARG A 815 1.51 6.72 -21.71
N ARG A 816 0.36 6.98 -22.34
CA ARG A 816 -0.73 7.81 -21.83
C ARG A 816 -2.02 7.04 -21.58
N GLY A 817 -2.14 5.83 -22.13
CA GLY A 817 -3.25 4.91 -21.88
C GLY A 817 -3.09 4.03 -20.64
N ASP A 818 -4.23 3.54 -20.15
CA ASP A 818 -4.40 2.77 -18.92
C ASP A 818 -4.46 1.25 -19.17
N PHE A 819 -3.33 0.63 -19.54
CA PHE A 819 -3.29 -0.84 -19.57
C PHE A 819 -3.25 -1.43 -18.15
N GLY A 820 -4.40 -1.88 -17.64
CA GLY A 820 -4.55 -2.80 -16.51
C GLY A 820 -5.42 -2.30 -15.35
N TRP A 821 -5.66 -3.18 -14.37
CA TRP A 821 -6.51 -2.90 -13.20
C TRP A 821 -5.77 -2.04 -12.16
N GLY A 822 -5.79 -0.72 -12.33
CA GLY A 822 -5.21 0.26 -11.39
C GLY A 822 -4.60 1.48 -12.10
N ARG A 823 -4.42 2.60 -11.37
CA ARG A 823 -3.69 3.77 -11.90
C ARG A 823 -2.20 3.41 -12.01
N PHE A 824 -1.77 2.89 -13.17
CA PHE A 824 -0.35 2.85 -13.52
C PHE A 824 0.19 4.28 -13.49
N TRP A 825 1.32 4.47 -12.82
CA TRP A 825 1.93 5.77 -12.75
C TRP A 825 2.48 6.17 -14.13
N ILE A 826 2.10 7.37 -14.58
CA ILE A 826 2.46 7.94 -15.88
C ILE A 826 3.49 9.05 -15.64
N ALA A 827 4.67 8.92 -16.22
CA ALA A 827 5.72 9.92 -16.13
C ALA A 827 5.34 11.20 -16.92
N PRO A 828 5.50 12.41 -16.36
CA PRO A 828 5.22 13.66 -17.06
C PRO A 828 6.04 13.82 -18.35
N THR A 829 5.44 14.41 -19.41
CA THR A 829 6.13 14.73 -20.68
C THR A 829 7.38 15.59 -20.45
N SER A 830 7.34 16.48 -19.46
CA SER A 830 8.44 17.38 -19.10
C SER A 830 9.74 16.64 -18.73
N TRP A 831 9.66 15.42 -18.20
CA TRP A 831 10.86 14.66 -17.83
C TRP A 831 11.61 14.16 -19.06
N TYR A 832 10.87 13.79 -20.10
CA TYR A 832 11.44 13.39 -21.39
C TYR A 832 12.05 14.59 -22.11
N LEU A 833 11.39 15.74 -22.06
CA LEU A 833 11.91 16.99 -22.63
C LEU A 833 13.20 17.44 -21.93
N SER A 834 13.23 17.44 -20.60
CA SER A 834 14.43 17.82 -19.82
C SER A 834 15.60 16.86 -20.06
N TRP A 835 15.33 15.57 -20.20
CA TRP A 835 16.35 14.60 -20.58
C TRP A 835 16.88 14.86 -22.00
N LEU A 836 16.00 15.12 -22.97
CA LEU A 836 16.40 15.48 -24.34
C LEU A 836 17.28 16.75 -24.36
N GLU A 837 16.91 17.80 -23.62
CA GLU A 837 17.72 19.03 -23.52
C GLU A 837 19.17 18.74 -23.07
N THR A 838 19.35 17.72 -22.22
CA THR A 838 20.67 17.31 -21.72
C THR A 838 21.45 16.48 -22.75
N VAL A 839 20.80 15.51 -23.40
CA VAL A 839 21.52 14.58 -24.29
C VAL A 839 21.65 15.11 -25.72
N TRP A 840 20.66 15.83 -26.23
CA TRP A 840 20.55 16.22 -27.65
C TRP A 840 21.75 17.01 -28.19
N PRO A 841 22.29 18.02 -27.49
CA PRO A 841 23.43 18.80 -27.99
C PRO A 841 24.72 17.99 -28.16
N THR A 842 24.80 16.79 -27.56
CA THR A 842 26.01 15.95 -27.57
C THR A 842 26.05 14.95 -28.73
N LEU A 843 25.00 14.90 -29.56
CA LEU A 843 24.82 13.82 -30.55
C LEU A 843 25.16 14.30 -31.97
N ASP A 844 25.79 13.43 -32.76
CA ASP A 844 26.02 13.67 -34.20
C ASP A 844 24.76 13.34 -34.99
N ARG A 845 24.19 14.36 -35.66
CA ARG A 845 22.99 14.29 -36.51
C ARG A 845 21.87 13.43 -35.90
N PRO A 846 21.32 13.82 -34.73
CA PRO A 846 20.30 13.05 -34.03
C PRO A 846 18.96 13.05 -34.75
N LEU A 847 18.28 11.91 -34.69
CA LEU A 847 16.88 11.73 -35.08
C LEU A 847 16.08 11.33 -33.85
N LEU A 848 14.99 12.05 -33.56
CA LEU A 848 14.06 11.69 -32.49
C LEU A 848 12.97 10.76 -33.04
N PHE A 849 12.85 9.57 -32.47
CA PHE A 849 11.73 8.67 -32.69
C PHE A 849 10.83 8.62 -31.45
N ILE A 850 9.52 8.70 -31.63
CA ILE A 850 8.54 8.59 -30.55
C ILE A 850 7.61 7.41 -30.79
N ALA A 851 7.70 6.40 -29.92
CA ALA A 851 6.70 5.36 -29.75
C ALA A 851 5.66 5.83 -28.72
N THR A 852 4.39 5.90 -29.11
CA THR A 852 3.32 6.36 -28.20
C THR A 852 1.98 5.72 -28.52
N ASP A 853 1.21 5.40 -27.48
CA ASP A 853 -0.20 5.01 -27.60
C ASP A 853 -1.13 6.23 -27.74
N ASP A 854 -0.59 7.44 -27.57
CA ASP A 854 -1.30 8.70 -27.73
C ASP A 854 -0.52 9.65 -28.67
N PRO A 855 -0.90 9.72 -29.95
CA PRO A 855 -0.28 10.61 -30.93
C PRO A 855 -0.42 12.11 -30.58
N ALA A 856 -1.36 12.50 -29.70
CA ALA A 856 -1.55 13.90 -29.31
C ALA A 856 -0.38 14.46 -28.51
N GLU A 857 0.51 13.62 -27.98
CA GLU A 857 1.71 14.01 -27.25
C GLU A 857 2.88 14.40 -28.16
N VAL A 858 2.91 13.92 -29.41
CA VAL A 858 4.03 14.12 -30.34
C VAL A 858 4.34 15.61 -30.60
N PRO A 859 3.33 16.51 -30.78
CA PRO A 859 3.58 17.94 -30.94
C PRO A 859 4.38 18.60 -29.81
N ALA A 860 4.35 18.07 -28.58
CA ALA A 860 5.15 18.60 -27.48
C ALA A 860 6.67 18.51 -27.74
N PHE A 861 7.10 17.65 -28.68
CA PHE A 861 8.49 17.44 -29.05
C PHE A 861 8.87 18.11 -30.38
N ALA A 862 8.03 18.98 -30.94
CA ALA A 862 8.22 19.57 -32.28
C ALA A 862 9.59 20.23 -32.50
N ALA A 863 10.21 20.78 -31.45
CA ALA A 863 11.56 21.35 -31.50
C ALA A 863 12.64 20.35 -31.97
N TYR A 864 12.40 19.06 -31.77
CA TYR A 864 13.30 17.96 -32.12
C TYR A 864 12.92 17.25 -33.43
N ARG A 865 11.88 17.74 -34.14
CA ARG A 865 11.34 17.18 -35.40
C ARG A 865 11.15 15.65 -35.33
N PRO A 866 10.29 15.17 -34.41
CA PRO A 866 10.13 13.75 -34.17
C PRO A 866 9.53 13.03 -35.37
N VAL A 867 9.96 11.78 -35.56
CA VAL A 867 9.30 10.80 -36.43
C VAL A 867 8.62 9.73 -35.59
N THR A 868 7.60 9.11 -36.14
CA THR A 868 6.81 8.03 -35.54
C THR A 868 6.83 6.79 -36.42
N GLY A 869 6.33 5.65 -35.93
CA GLY A 869 6.25 4.43 -36.73
C GLY A 869 5.52 4.61 -38.06
N ARG A 870 4.51 5.50 -38.11
CA ARG A 870 3.72 5.79 -39.32
C ARG A 870 4.53 6.52 -40.40
N ASP A 871 5.54 7.29 -40.01
CA ASP A 871 6.42 8.00 -40.94
C ASP A 871 7.45 7.03 -41.56
N LEU A 872 7.74 5.93 -40.86
CA LEU A 872 8.75 4.96 -41.28
C LEU A 872 8.17 3.84 -42.15
N ALA A 873 7.01 3.30 -41.84
CA ALA A 873 6.41 2.21 -42.60
C ALA A 873 4.90 2.07 -42.35
N GLU A 874 4.20 1.51 -43.34
CA GLU A 874 2.79 1.14 -43.19
C GLU A 874 2.64 0.11 -42.04
N PRO A 875 1.72 0.30 -41.09
CA PRO A 875 1.50 -0.65 -40.00
C PRO A 875 1.14 -2.05 -40.51
N VAL A 876 1.75 -3.07 -39.92
CA VAL A 876 1.37 -4.46 -40.20
C VAL A 876 0.08 -4.78 -39.45
N ALA A 877 -1.01 -5.05 -40.18
CA ALA A 877 -2.28 -5.43 -39.57
C ALA A 877 -2.11 -6.66 -38.64
N GLY A 878 -2.55 -6.54 -37.38
CA GLY A 878 -2.34 -7.54 -36.33
C GLY A 878 -0.99 -7.45 -35.60
N ALA A 879 -0.06 -6.61 -36.08
CA ALA A 879 1.20 -6.30 -35.41
C ALA A 879 1.50 -4.80 -35.52
N GLU A 880 0.49 -3.95 -35.32
CA GLU A 880 0.56 -2.51 -35.51
C GLU A 880 1.59 -1.85 -34.57
N PHE A 881 1.85 -2.49 -33.42
CA PHE A 881 2.86 -2.10 -32.44
C PHE A 881 4.31 -2.45 -32.84
N PHE A 882 4.52 -3.26 -33.88
CA PHE A 882 5.82 -3.86 -34.15
C PHE A 882 6.87 -2.83 -34.56
N THR A 883 6.53 -1.86 -35.41
CA THR A 883 7.49 -0.83 -35.86
C THR A 883 8.06 -0.07 -34.66
N ASP A 884 7.20 0.38 -33.75
CA ASP A 884 7.61 1.09 -32.54
C ASP A 884 8.50 0.22 -31.64
N PHE A 885 8.10 -1.03 -31.40
CA PHE A 885 8.88 -1.97 -30.61
C PHE A 885 10.25 -2.24 -31.23
N HIS A 886 10.29 -2.45 -32.55
CA HIS A 886 11.51 -2.76 -33.28
C HIS A 886 12.49 -1.59 -33.29
N VAL A 887 12.01 -0.35 -33.45
CA VAL A 887 12.87 0.83 -33.35
C VAL A 887 13.47 0.96 -31.94
N LEU A 888 12.68 0.74 -30.88
CA LEU A 888 13.19 0.73 -29.50
C LEU A 888 14.29 -0.34 -29.28
N CYS A 889 14.20 -1.48 -29.97
CA CYS A 889 15.22 -2.55 -29.93
C CYS A 889 16.53 -2.18 -30.65
N HIS A 890 16.56 -1.14 -31.48
CA HIS A 890 17.71 -0.83 -32.35
C HIS A 890 18.19 0.62 -32.30
N ALA A 891 17.56 1.47 -31.50
CA ALA A 891 17.99 2.84 -31.27
C ALA A 891 19.29 2.91 -30.46
N ASP A 892 20.00 4.04 -30.59
CA ASP A 892 21.33 4.26 -29.98
C ASP A 892 21.21 4.88 -28.58
N ARG A 893 20.09 5.56 -28.29
CA ARG A 893 19.69 6.03 -26.95
C ARG A 893 18.20 5.76 -26.77
N VAL A 894 17.80 5.23 -25.61
CA VAL A 894 16.39 4.92 -25.34
C VAL A 894 15.95 5.45 -23.98
N ALA A 895 14.85 6.19 -23.98
CA ALA A 895 14.12 6.57 -22.76
C ALA A 895 12.75 5.90 -22.75
N ILE A 896 12.49 5.09 -21.72
CA ILE A 896 11.29 4.25 -21.65
C ILE A 896 10.18 4.89 -20.80
N SER A 897 8.99 4.29 -20.80
CA SER A 897 7.95 4.56 -19.79
C SER A 897 7.85 3.41 -18.80
N ASN A 898 6.99 3.53 -17.78
CA ASN A 898 6.69 2.40 -16.88
C ASN A 898 5.81 1.36 -17.61
N SER A 899 6.43 0.54 -18.46
CA SER A 899 5.77 -0.40 -19.34
C SER A 899 6.68 -1.58 -19.69
N SER A 900 6.14 -2.80 -19.65
CA SER A 900 6.84 -3.98 -20.15
C SER A 900 7.15 -3.88 -21.65
N PHE A 901 6.38 -3.09 -22.41
CA PHE A 901 6.63 -2.85 -23.84
C PHE A 901 8.01 -2.28 -24.10
N SER A 902 8.31 -1.12 -23.52
CA SER A 902 9.60 -0.47 -23.70
C SER A 902 10.71 -1.11 -22.88
N PHE A 903 10.39 -1.70 -21.72
CA PHE A 903 11.39 -2.40 -20.91
C PHE A 903 11.95 -3.62 -21.66
N VAL A 904 11.09 -4.50 -22.19
CA VAL A 904 11.54 -5.67 -22.95
C VAL A 904 12.29 -5.25 -24.22
N ALA A 905 11.86 -4.18 -24.89
CA ALA A 905 12.60 -3.66 -26.04
C ALA A 905 14.06 -3.29 -25.69
N THR A 906 14.30 -2.72 -24.51
CA THR A 906 15.68 -2.45 -24.04
C THR A 906 16.47 -3.71 -23.67
N MET A 907 15.82 -4.78 -23.18
CA MET A 907 16.48 -6.08 -23.01
C MET A 907 16.95 -6.64 -24.36
N LEU A 908 16.16 -6.46 -25.42
CA LEU A 908 16.50 -6.90 -26.77
C LEU A 908 17.51 -6.00 -27.49
N ASN A 909 17.69 -4.77 -27.01
CA ASN A 909 18.56 -3.79 -27.63
C ASN A 909 20.05 -4.09 -27.39
N ARG A 910 20.83 -4.14 -28.48
CA ARG A 910 22.28 -4.42 -28.50
C ARG A 910 23.15 -3.20 -28.76
N SER A 911 22.56 -2.12 -29.28
CA SER A 911 23.27 -0.97 -29.85
C SER A 911 23.29 0.25 -28.94
N ALA A 912 22.36 0.36 -28.00
CA ALA A 912 22.20 1.56 -27.21
C ALA A 912 23.40 1.82 -26.28
N GLY A 913 23.91 3.05 -26.30
CA GLY A 913 24.96 3.52 -25.38
C GLY A 913 24.43 3.86 -23.98
N GLY A 914 23.14 3.68 -23.72
CA GLY A 914 22.52 3.87 -22.41
C GLY A 914 20.99 3.88 -22.45
N PHE A 915 20.37 3.34 -21.40
CA PHE A 915 18.92 3.27 -21.21
C PHE A 915 18.50 4.16 -20.05
N HIS A 916 17.39 4.88 -20.22
CA HIS A 916 16.82 5.71 -19.16
C HIS A 916 15.37 5.32 -18.90
N ARG A 917 14.96 5.34 -17.64
CA ARG A 917 13.58 5.12 -17.22
C ARG A 917 13.14 6.19 -16.25
N PRO A 918 11.83 6.40 -16.07
CA PRO A 918 11.36 7.39 -15.13
C PRO A 918 11.49 6.90 -13.67
N ASP A 919 11.87 7.80 -12.75
CA ASP A 919 11.96 7.55 -11.31
C ASP A 919 11.09 8.57 -10.54
N PRO A 920 9.99 8.14 -9.90
CA PRO A 920 9.10 9.02 -9.16
C PRO A 920 9.74 9.72 -7.97
N THR A 921 10.78 9.12 -7.37
CA THR A 921 11.50 9.67 -6.21
C THR A 921 12.41 10.81 -6.63
N ARG A 922 13.04 10.68 -7.80
CA ARG A 922 13.96 11.70 -8.34
C ARG A 922 13.27 12.74 -9.20
N GLY A 923 12.03 12.51 -9.61
CA GLY A 923 11.29 13.45 -10.43
C GLY A 923 11.85 13.58 -11.86
N ALA A 924 12.52 12.55 -12.38
CA ALA A 924 13.28 12.64 -13.63
C ALA A 924 13.46 11.27 -14.32
N LEU A 925 14.00 11.29 -15.55
CA LEU A 925 14.55 10.10 -16.19
C LEU A 925 15.94 9.78 -15.64
N VAL A 926 16.16 8.54 -15.22
CA VAL A 926 17.41 8.06 -14.62
C VAL A 926 17.99 6.92 -15.44
N PRO A 927 19.33 6.77 -15.50
CA PRO A 927 19.95 5.63 -16.15
C PRO A 927 19.59 4.33 -15.39
N TYR A 928 19.41 3.24 -16.13
CA TYR A 928 19.18 1.92 -15.54
C TYR A 928 19.72 0.80 -16.44
N ASP A 929 19.91 -0.38 -15.84
CA ASP A 929 20.24 -1.61 -16.57
C ASP A 929 18.99 -2.50 -16.68
N PRO A 930 18.52 -2.83 -17.90
CA PRO A 930 17.36 -3.71 -18.09
C PRO A 930 17.58 -5.16 -17.63
N TRP A 931 18.83 -5.54 -17.32
CA TRP A 931 19.19 -6.84 -16.76
C TRP A 931 19.46 -6.80 -15.26
N ALA A 932 19.23 -5.67 -14.58
CA ALA A 932 19.39 -5.52 -13.14
C ALA A 932 18.34 -4.57 -12.54
N ALA A 933 17.08 -4.68 -13.00
CA ALA A 933 15.99 -3.82 -12.57
C ALA A 933 14.63 -4.54 -12.62
N PRO A 934 13.64 -4.11 -11.83
CA PRO A 934 12.27 -4.61 -11.98
C PRO A 934 11.64 -4.09 -13.29
N VAL A 935 10.89 -4.93 -14.00
CA VAL A 935 10.23 -4.53 -15.26
C VAL A 935 9.29 -3.34 -15.06
N LEU A 936 8.56 -3.31 -13.94
CA LEU A 936 7.63 -2.24 -13.58
C LEU A 936 8.02 -1.61 -12.22
N ILE A 937 7.86 -0.29 -12.09
CA ILE A 937 8.03 0.48 -10.83
C ILE A 937 6.67 0.72 -10.18
#